data_AF-A0A6B3DSQ4-F1
#
_entry.id   AF-A0A6B3DSQ4-F1
#
_cell.length_a   1.000
_cell.length_b   1.000
_cell.length_c   1.000
_cell.angle_alpha   90.00
_cell.angle_beta   90.00
_cell.angle_gamma   90.00
#
_symmetry.space_group_name_H-M   'P 1'
#
loop_
_entity.id
_entity.type
_entity.pdbx_description
1 polymer ?
#
loop_
_entity_poly.entity_id
_entity_poly.type
_entity_poly.pdbx_seq_one_letter_code
_entity_poly.pdbx_strand_id
1 'polypeptide(L)'
;MTSPPIRPHEGLPGKNPFRESTVAQLEAFDDSIPIGTGPAGAGVHIPGRTSAWLTEHIEAYLRHQGEPETRGRAIALVGEFGLGKSHLAREATRLLRKHVPPLPLWVISQPSIDMRTVYQERLTSPRDDFDAFVDFKQAITDFYADVTAEILSEDDTDRFGADRAAFLDGLRARRLDPQKIVQAFNLDEERIQHRLRRHLRGVTAHRTFAVALAQLFNRPFENDVWNWLSGGEPVAYLQERGIREPISSIQQVFDALAVFSLVYGKSGRPYALVLDELDKTTEWPEQDRAVFINAFEMLVERYVNQGGLLLFCARPELWGRLPLSLHERVLPLWLDSWGAAETDRLIAEHVHRADPPPAGADSAPFAEPALREIVLQSDGVPRQILQICEGAWDQAVGRETGAGDGDPAPRSVPRPPREIGLTDVHAALRAAHGKREMAEVAHRLQHVLAPRQWWHHMPPVSVRNLTVPREGGEPRWVQVTRKAWIALLPVPSVLTQADVHAVQHFVDRVRSVLSPENVEVLVVVNGHACREMRNRVAEHCGTVPLVFDDPRFESMLLNGVRSLIERLRANGRNAVLGEVRDQLETITTQQAMLADRIDAVDHAVNHPRLPAPPPGPDTADPRVPPPVRAPFRQAQAALDRLLEDGVGPRPRLGPAAPGIEGARPALPRRATTEQTALQAMGALLYARRLVEAFREAVTHWWESGDADARSEQDLFTVCRSFEISVEVLPRVDAGESGPGAGSPAGGVEEVLTGLADTVWRALREEVSADPDAARR
;
A
#
# COMPACT_ATOMS: atom_id res chain seq x y z
N MET A 1 -32.46 32.19 47.48
CA MET A 1 -31.26 31.40 47.82
C MET A 1 -30.43 31.32 46.56
N THR A 2 -29.36 32.12 46.51
CA THR A 2 -28.43 32.22 45.38
C THR A 2 -27.49 31.02 45.40
N SER A 3 -27.58 30.16 44.38
CA SER A 3 -26.60 29.10 44.14
C SER A 3 -25.20 29.71 43.93
N PRO A 4 -24.13 29.10 44.46
CA PRO A 4 -22.78 29.60 44.26
C PRO A 4 -22.34 29.37 42.80
N PRO A 5 -21.48 30.23 42.24
CA PRO A 5 -20.92 30.02 40.92
C PRO A 5 -20.02 28.77 40.94
N ILE A 6 -20.30 27.83 40.04
CA ILE A 6 -19.44 26.69 39.75
C ILE A 6 -18.13 27.25 39.17
N ARG A 7 -17.03 27.15 39.93
CA ARG A 7 -15.70 27.48 39.44
C ARG A 7 -15.32 26.46 38.36
N PRO A 8 -14.72 26.87 37.23
CA PRO A 8 -14.05 25.93 36.33
C PRO A 8 -12.98 25.19 37.15
N HIS A 9 -12.77 23.90 36.88
CA HIS A 9 -11.73 23.10 37.52
C HIS A 9 -10.39 23.85 37.50
N GLU A 10 -10.03 24.49 38.62
CA GLU A 10 -8.68 24.93 38.92
C GLU A 10 -7.84 23.65 38.96
N GLY A 11 -7.19 23.34 37.85
CA GLY A 11 -6.25 22.23 37.78
C GLY A 11 -5.19 22.43 38.86
N LEU A 12 -5.03 21.43 39.71
CA LEU A 12 -4.01 21.43 40.75
C LEU A 12 -2.66 21.86 40.15
N PRO A 13 -2.00 22.90 40.68
CA PRO A 13 -0.70 23.33 40.20
C PRO A 13 0.27 22.16 40.33
N GLY A 14 0.76 21.64 39.19
CA GLY A 14 1.69 20.51 39.14
C GLY A 14 1.27 19.28 38.35
N LYS A 15 0.01 19.14 37.91
CA LYS A 15 -0.38 18.04 37.00
C LYS A 15 0.10 18.36 35.59
N ASN A 16 0.76 17.39 34.92
CA ASN A 16 1.19 17.50 33.52
C ASN A 16 0.02 18.02 32.65
N PRO A 17 0.19 19.16 31.94
CA PRO A 17 -0.90 19.81 31.22
C PRO A 17 -1.40 19.03 30.01
N PHE A 18 -0.60 18.10 29.47
CA PHE A 18 -0.92 17.33 28.26
C PHE A 18 -1.62 15.99 28.54
N ARG A 19 -1.68 15.57 29.82
CA ARG A 19 -2.37 14.32 30.19
C ARG A 19 -3.83 14.36 29.74
N GLU A 20 -4.31 13.24 29.22
CA GLU A 20 -5.69 13.05 28.74
C GLU A 20 -6.07 13.91 27.51
N SER A 21 -5.14 14.72 26.97
CA SER A 21 -5.41 15.66 25.85
C SER A 21 -5.30 15.00 24.47
N THR A 22 -4.79 13.76 24.41
CA THR A 22 -4.58 13.02 23.15
C THR A 22 -5.84 12.33 22.61
N VAL A 23 -6.92 12.34 23.40
CA VAL A 23 -8.18 11.67 23.07
C VAL A 23 -9.28 12.72 22.95
N ALA A 24 -9.68 13.02 21.71
CA ALA A 24 -10.91 13.72 21.44
C ALA A 24 -12.01 12.68 21.19
N GLN A 25 -12.83 12.42 22.21
CA GLN A 25 -14.11 11.77 22.01
C GLN A 25 -15.17 12.84 21.81
N LEU A 26 -16.10 12.57 20.90
CA LEU A 26 -17.30 13.41 20.75
C LEU A 26 -18.14 13.40 22.03
N GLU A 27 -17.99 12.38 22.88
CA GLU A 27 -18.78 12.17 24.11
C GLU A 27 -17.94 11.53 25.23
N ALA A 28 -18.22 11.90 26.50
CA ALA A 28 -17.67 11.23 27.68
C ALA A 28 -18.65 10.13 28.12
N PHE A 29 -18.28 8.87 27.92
CA PHE A 29 -19.04 7.72 28.44
C PHE A 29 -18.54 7.39 29.85
N ASP A 30 -19.14 8.03 30.85
CA ASP A 30 -19.15 7.54 32.23
C ASP A 30 -20.63 7.35 32.59
N ASP A 31 -21.02 6.13 33.01
CA ASP A 31 -22.40 5.66 33.27
C ASP A 31 -23.16 6.47 34.35
N SER A 32 -22.56 7.55 34.87
CA SER A 32 -23.04 8.32 36.02
C SER A 32 -23.38 9.78 35.71
N ILE A 33 -23.14 10.29 34.50
CA ILE A 33 -23.45 11.68 34.13
C ILE A 33 -24.66 11.70 33.19
N PRO A 34 -25.74 12.45 33.50
CA PRO A 34 -26.80 12.69 32.53
C PRO A 34 -26.19 13.29 31.26
N ILE A 35 -26.26 12.52 30.19
CA ILE A 35 -25.64 12.78 28.90
C ILE A 35 -26.14 14.14 28.41
N GLY A 36 -25.21 15.09 28.19
CA GLY A 36 -25.54 16.47 27.79
C GLY A 36 -25.54 17.53 28.88
N THR A 37 -25.31 17.18 30.16
CA THR A 37 -25.20 18.17 31.25
C THR A 37 -23.79 18.30 31.85
N GLY A 38 -22.87 17.39 31.53
CA GLY A 38 -21.46 17.53 31.87
C GLY A 38 -20.83 18.68 31.07
N PRO A 39 -20.13 19.65 31.71
CA PRO A 39 -19.41 20.66 30.95
C PRO A 39 -18.43 19.94 30.02
N ALA A 40 -18.53 20.22 28.72
CA ALA A 40 -17.50 19.79 27.77
C ALA A 40 -16.16 20.23 28.36
N GLY A 41 -15.28 19.28 28.67
CA GLY A 41 -13.94 19.61 29.11
C GLY A 41 -13.38 20.63 28.13
N ALA A 42 -12.93 21.78 28.64
CA ALA A 42 -12.46 22.90 27.83
C ALA A 42 -11.23 22.45 27.04
N GLY A 43 -11.47 21.80 25.90
CA GLY A 43 -10.44 21.34 25.00
C GLY A 43 -9.87 22.54 24.27
N VAL A 44 -8.55 22.62 24.25
CA VAL A 44 -7.80 23.60 23.47
C VAL A 44 -8.16 23.44 21.98
N HIS A 45 -8.63 24.52 21.35
CA HIS A 45 -8.97 24.54 19.93
C HIS A 45 -8.10 25.55 19.19
N ILE A 46 -7.24 25.04 18.32
CA ILE A 46 -6.39 25.88 17.47
C ILE A 46 -7.14 26.18 16.16
N PRO A 47 -7.54 27.44 15.91
CA PRO A 47 -8.18 27.79 14.65
C PRO A 47 -7.16 27.66 13.51
N GLY A 48 -7.52 26.85 12.51
CA GLY A 48 -6.75 26.66 11.28
C GLY A 48 -7.61 26.89 10.05
N ARG A 49 -7.01 26.79 8.86
CA ARG A 49 -7.73 27.00 7.58
C ARG A 49 -8.94 26.07 7.44
N THR A 50 -8.75 24.78 7.71
CA THR A 50 -9.80 23.77 7.59
C THR A 50 -10.93 23.97 8.60
N SER A 51 -10.61 24.38 9.84
CA SER A 51 -11.64 24.67 10.85
C SER A 51 -12.42 25.96 10.54
N ALA A 52 -11.75 26.98 10.01
CA ALA A 52 -12.40 28.20 9.52
C ALA A 52 -13.36 27.91 8.36
N TRP A 53 -12.91 27.10 7.38
CA TRP A 53 -13.77 26.68 6.26
C TRP A 53 -14.96 25.84 6.71
N LEU A 54 -14.76 24.90 7.63
CA LEU A 54 -15.85 24.13 8.21
C LEU A 54 -16.86 25.04 8.90
N THR A 55 -16.38 25.98 9.72
CA THR A 55 -17.22 26.95 10.43
C THR A 55 -18.02 27.81 9.45
N GLU A 56 -17.37 28.34 8.40
CA GLU A 56 -18.03 29.13 7.36
C GLU A 56 -19.16 28.36 6.67
N HIS A 57 -18.94 27.09 6.32
CA HIS A 57 -19.96 26.27 5.68
C HIS A 57 -21.14 25.95 6.62
N ILE A 58 -20.87 25.69 7.90
CA ILE A 58 -21.94 25.47 8.88
C ILE A 58 -22.72 26.77 9.12
N GLU A 59 -22.05 27.91 9.25
CA GLU A 59 -22.72 29.20 9.41
C GLU A 59 -23.53 29.58 8.16
N ALA A 60 -23.04 29.27 6.96
CA ALA A 60 -23.79 29.48 5.73
C ALA A 60 -25.04 28.59 5.68
N TYR A 61 -24.93 27.33 6.12
CA TYR A 61 -26.06 26.41 6.27
C TYR A 61 -27.12 26.97 7.23
N LEU A 62 -26.70 27.42 8.42
CA LEU A 62 -27.58 27.94 9.46
C LEU A 62 -28.24 29.28 9.08
N ARG A 63 -27.56 30.11 8.29
CA ARG A 63 -28.08 31.41 7.83
C ARG A 63 -28.94 31.33 6.56
N HIS A 64 -29.12 30.15 5.97
CA HIS A 64 -29.83 30.01 4.70
C HIS A 64 -31.34 30.33 4.82
N GLN A 65 -31.78 31.37 4.12
CA GLN A 65 -33.17 31.87 4.10
C GLN A 65 -33.97 31.49 2.83
N GLY A 66 -33.45 30.57 2.00
CA GLY A 66 -34.10 30.12 0.77
C GLY A 66 -34.92 28.82 0.92
N GLU A 67 -35.29 28.23 -0.22
CA GLU A 67 -35.98 26.94 -0.24
C GLU A 67 -35.15 25.84 0.46
N PRO A 68 -35.79 24.93 1.23
CA PRO A 68 -35.09 23.87 1.96
C PRO A 68 -34.17 23.02 1.07
N GLU A 69 -34.58 22.76 -0.17
CA GLU A 69 -33.83 21.92 -1.13
C GLU A 69 -32.47 22.53 -1.50
N THR A 70 -32.32 23.85 -1.41
CA THR A 70 -31.05 24.56 -1.69
C THR A 70 -30.14 24.69 -0.47
N ARG A 71 -30.67 24.37 0.72
CA ARG A 71 -29.94 24.44 2.00
C ARG A 71 -28.96 23.28 2.16
N GLY A 72 -29.28 22.10 1.62
CA GLY A 72 -28.61 20.85 1.98
C GLY A 72 -27.11 20.86 1.70
N ARG A 73 -26.33 20.29 2.61
CA ARG A 73 -24.87 20.21 2.51
C ARG A 73 -24.37 18.88 3.05
N ALA A 74 -23.40 18.27 2.37
CA ALA A 74 -22.65 17.14 2.89
C ALA A 74 -21.15 17.48 2.90
N ILE A 75 -20.48 17.26 4.02
CA ILE A 75 -19.08 17.61 4.25
C ILE A 75 -18.34 16.39 4.78
N ALA A 76 -17.20 16.06 4.17
CA ALA A 76 -16.31 15.01 4.64
C ALA A 76 -15.05 15.62 5.25
N LEU A 77 -14.73 15.29 6.50
CA LEU A 77 -13.43 15.57 7.11
C LEU A 77 -12.48 14.41 6.78
N VAL A 78 -11.57 14.64 5.83
CA VAL A 78 -10.69 13.60 5.30
C VAL A 78 -9.28 13.82 5.82
N GLY A 79 -8.67 12.79 6.42
CA GLY A 79 -7.30 12.90 6.90
C GLY A 79 -6.79 11.64 7.59
N GLU A 80 -5.48 11.56 7.77
CA GLU A 80 -4.83 10.46 8.47
C GLU A 80 -5.19 10.40 9.96
N PHE A 81 -4.82 9.30 10.61
CA PHE A 81 -5.03 9.12 12.04
C PHE A 81 -4.27 10.18 12.84
N GLY A 82 -4.95 10.81 13.81
CA GLY A 82 -4.33 11.79 14.70
C GLY A 82 -4.30 13.23 14.20
N LEU A 83 -4.77 13.52 12.98
CA LEU A 83 -4.83 14.89 12.42
C LEU A 83 -5.95 15.79 13.01
N GLY A 84 -6.78 15.27 13.92
CA GLY A 84 -7.80 16.08 14.61
C GLY A 84 -9.20 16.04 13.97
N LYS A 85 -9.53 15.05 13.13
CA LYS A 85 -10.87 14.86 12.56
C LYS A 85 -11.98 14.87 13.62
N SER A 86 -11.88 14.00 14.63
CA SER A 86 -12.84 13.91 15.74
C SER A 86 -12.91 15.21 16.56
N HIS A 87 -11.78 15.92 16.69
CA HIS A 87 -11.77 17.22 17.36
C HIS A 87 -12.56 18.26 16.55
N LEU A 88 -12.37 18.35 15.23
CA LEU A 88 -13.16 19.25 14.37
C LEU A 88 -14.64 18.87 14.32
N ALA A 89 -14.97 17.58 14.29
CA ALA A 89 -16.36 17.12 14.39
C ALA A 89 -16.98 17.53 15.74
N ARG A 90 -16.23 17.49 16.84
CA ARG A 90 -16.68 17.96 18.15
C ARG A 90 -16.96 19.45 18.16
N GLU A 91 -16.09 20.24 17.54
CA GLU A 91 -16.27 21.68 17.41
C GLU A 91 -17.48 22.03 16.54
N ALA A 92 -17.70 21.30 15.44
CA ALA A 92 -18.90 21.44 14.63
C ALA A 92 -20.17 21.13 15.43
N THR A 93 -20.19 20.01 16.17
CA THR A 93 -21.29 19.64 17.08
C THR A 93 -21.53 20.73 18.12
N ARG A 94 -20.47 21.29 18.73
CA ARG A 94 -20.57 22.38 19.70
C ARG A 94 -21.16 23.64 19.09
N LEU A 95 -20.78 23.98 17.86
CA LEU A 95 -21.31 25.14 17.14
C LEU A 95 -22.80 24.95 16.78
N LEU A 96 -23.17 23.75 16.31
CA LEU A 96 -24.56 23.39 16.00
C LEU A 96 -25.46 23.44 17.24
N ARG A 97 -25.00 22.92 18.38
CA ARG A 97 -25.73 22.95 19.66
C ARG A 97 -25.92 24.37 20.21
N LYS A 98 -25.08 25.32 19.85
CA LYS A 98 -25.20 26.74 20.26
C LYS A 98 -26.21 27.52 19.41
N HIS A 99 -26.74 26.94 18.33
CA HIS A 99 -27.73 27.59 17.49
C HIS A 99 -29.03 27.83 18.28
N VAL A 100 -29.68 28.97 18.01
CA VAL A 100 -30.95 29.34 18.63
C VAL A 100 -31.94 29.68 17.51
N PRO A 101 -33.09 28.97 17.41
CA PRO A 101 -33.52 27.86 18.26
C PRO A 101 -32.64 26.59 18.12
N PRO A 102 -32.63 25.68 19.10
CA PRO A 102 -31.88 24.43 19.01
C PRO A 102 -32.33 23.65 17.77
N LEU A 103 -31.38 23.01 17.09
CA LEU A 103 -31.65 22.19 15.92
C LEU A 103 -31.52 20.70 16.24
N PRO A 104 -32.36 19.83 15.65
CA PRO A 104 -32.22 18.38 15.76
C PRO A 104 -30.84 17.94 15.24
N LEU A 105 -30.04 17.36 16.14
CA LEU A 105 -28.66 16.96 15.88
C LEU A 105 -28.46 15.50 16.29
N TRP A 106 -28.11 14.67 15.33
CA TRP A 106 -27.70 13.29 15.55
C TRP A 106 -26.18 13.19 15.48
N VAL A 107 -25.58 12.50 16.44
CA VAL A 107 -24.15 12.20 16.46
C VAL A 107 -24.00 10.69 16.54
N ILE A 108 -23.15 10.13 15.68
CA ILE A 108 -22.75 8.72 15.71
C ILE A 108 -21.23 8.70 15.80
N SER A 109 -20.70 8.43 17.00
CA SER A 109 -19.25 8.51 17.23
C SER A 109 -18.47 7.35 16.61
N GLN A 110 -19.08 6.15 16.53
CA GLN A 110 -18.42 4.95 16.03
C GLN A 110 -19.43 3.94 15.44
N PRO A 111 -19.46 3.73 14.12
CA PRO A 111 -20.20 2.62 13.53
C PRO A 111 -19.52 1.30 13.94
N SER A 112 -20.23 0.46 14.70
CA SER A 112 -19.83 -0.92 14.99
C SER A 112 -20.51 -1.88 14.01
N ILE A 113 -19.98 -3.10 13.91
CA ILE A 113 -20.58 -4.18 13.08
C ILE A 113 -22.05 -4.40 13.50
N ASP A 114 -22.35 -4.22 14.78
CA ASP A 114 -23.71 -4.27 15.27
C ASP A 114 -24.38 -2.89 15.21
N MET A 115 -24.92 -2.57 14.03
CA MET A 115 -25.67 -1.32 13.81
C MET A 115 -26.90 -1.19 14.73
N ARG A 116 -27.42 -2.29 15.29
CA ARG A 116 -28.46 -2.23 16.33
C ARG A 116 -27.90 -1.56 17.57
N THR A 117 -26.75 -2.02 18.05
CA THR A 117 -26.03 -1.41 19.19
C THR A 117 -25.67 0.04 18.88
N VAL A 118 -25.23 0.37 17.66
CA VAL A 118 -24.99 1.77 17.26
C VAL A 118 -26.26 2.61 17.36
N TYR A 119 -27.39 2.11 16.87
CA TYR A 119 -28.64 2.84 16.86
C TYR A 119 -29.29 2.95 18.25
N GLN A 120 -29.15 1.93 19.10
CA GLN A 120 -29.71 1.90 20.44
C GLN A 120 -28.87 2.63 21.49
N GLU A 121 -27.54 2.55 21.39
CA GLU A 121 -26.60 3.00 22.42
C GLU A 121 -25.70 4.16 21.98
N ARG A 122 -25.58 4.42 20.66
CA ARG A 122 -24.62 5.40 20.11
C ARG A 122 -25.25 6.44 19.18
N LEU A 123 -26.58 6.45 19.03
CA LEU A 123 -27.31 7.51 18.33
C LEU A 123 -27.88 8.46 19.38
N THR A 124 -27.17 9.54 19.65
CA THR A 124 -27.40 10.42 20.81
C THR A 124 -28.53 11.45 20.64
N SER A 125 -29.62 11.08 19.97
CA SER A 125 -30.93 11.74 20.11
C SER A 125 -31.95 10.96 19.27
N PRO A 126 -32.80 10.13 19.90
CA PRO A 126 -33.96 10.71 20.56
C PRO A 126 -34.25 10.22 21.99
N ARG A 127 -33.48 9.25 22.50
CA ARG A 127 -33.82 8.54 23.74
C ARG A 127 -33.59 9.35 25.02
N ASP A 128 -32.55 10.20 25.03
CA ASP A 128 -32.05 10.87 26.24
C ASP A 128 -32.37 12.37 26.29
N ASP A 129 -33.00 12.91 25.24
CA ASP A 129 -33.35 14.33 25.12
C ASP A 129 -34.87 14.48 24.94
N PHE A 130 -35.56 14.82 26.03
CA PHE A 130 -37.00 15.06 26.04
C PHE A 130 -37.38 16.24 25.14
N ASP A 131 -36.51 17.25 25.00
CA ASP A 131 -36.78 18.41 24.15
C ASP A 131 -36.73 17.99 22.68
N ALA A 132 -35.80 17.10 22.29
CA ALA A 132 -35.76 16.54 20.95
C ALA A 132 -37.00 15.71 20.60
N PHE A 133 -37.59 14.99 21.57
CA PHE A 133 -38.87 14.31 21.39
C PHE A 133 -40.01 15.28 21.14
N VAL A 134 -40.10 16.32 21.96
CA VAL A 134 -41.12 17.36 21.84
C VAL A 134 -41.00 18.06 20.49
N ASP A 135 -39.78 18.36 20.04
CA ASP A 135 -39.51 18.97 18.74
C ASP A 135 -39.87 18.06 17.58
N PHE A 136 -39.54 16.77 17.66
CA PHE A 136 -39.91 15.80 16.64
C PHE A 136 -41.43 15.63 16.54
N LYS A 137 -42.10 15.51 17.69
CA LYS A 137 -43.56 15.47 17.76
C LYS A 137 -44.18 16.72 17.16
N GLN A 138 -43.60 17.89 17.43
CA GLN A 138 -44.06 19.13 16.83
C GLN A 138 -43.89 19.13 15.32
N ALA A 139 -42.77 18.63 14.78
CA ALA A 139 -42.54 18.54 13.34
C ALA A 139 -43.58 17.61 12.65
N ILE A 140 -43.98 16.52 13.30
CA ILE A 140 -45.04 15.64 12.80
C ILE A 140 -46.41 16.30 12.95
N THR A 141 -46.63 17.05 14.03
CA THR A 141 -47.87 17.82 14.23
C THR A 141 -48.04 18.87 13.14
N ASP A 142 -46.97 19.54 12.72
CA ASP A 142 -46.97 20.45 11.58
C ASP A 142 -47.39 19.71 10.29
N PHE A 143 -46.88 18.50 10.07
CA PHE A 143 -47.26 17.66 8.94
C PHE A 143 -48.74 17.23 8.98
N TYR A 144 -49.26 16.96 10.17
CA TYR A 144 -50.68 16.63 10.37
C TYR A 144 -51.58 17.86 10.15
N ALA A 145 -51.12 19.06 10.49
CA ALA A 145 -51.80 20.31 10.15
C ALA A 145 -51.94 20.50 8.64
N ASP A 146 -50.88 20.20 7.86
CA ASP A 146 -50.91 20.28 6.40
C ASP A 146 -51.93 19.29 5.79
N VAL A 147 -51.92 18.02 6.24
CA VAL A 147 -52.89 17.00 5.77
C VAL A 147 -54.33 17.39 6.16
N THR A 148 -54.52 17.95 7.36
CA THR A 148 -55.83 18.41 7.83
C THR A 148 -56.32 19.60 6.98
N ALA A 149 -55.44 20.55 6.66
CA ALA A 149 -55.75 21.67 5.78
C ALA A 149 -56.09 21.20 4.36
N GLU A 150 -55.39 20.18 3.83
CA GLU A 150 -55.72 19.58 2.53
C GLU A 150 -57.13 18.98 2.52
N ILE A 151 -57.47 18.16 3.53
CA ILE A 151 -58.81 17.55 3.65
C ILE A 151 -59.89 18.62 3.80
N LEU A 152 -59.66 19.63 4.63
CA LEU A 152 -60.57 20.76 4.79
C LEU A 152 -60.72 21.58 3.51
N SER A 153 -59.71 21.61 2.63
CA SER A 153 -59.79 22.29 1.34
C SER A 153 -60.56 21.49 0.28
N GLU A 154 -60.65 20.16 0.43
CA GLU A 154 -61.43 19.28 -0.45
C GLU A 154 -62.87 19.08 0.02
N ASP A 155 -63.19 19.41 1.27
CA ASP A 155 -64.54 19.29 1.79
C ASP A 155 -65.41 20.46 1.29
N ASP A 156 -66.21 20.19 0.25
CA ASP A 156 -67.16 21.15 -0.35
C ASP A 156 -68.45 21.30 0.47
N THR A 157 -68.54 20.69 1.65
CA THR A 157 -69.68 20.92 2.54
C THR A 157 -69.56 22.29 3.21
N ASP A 158 -70.65 23.06 3.22
CA ASP A 158 -70.74 24.41 3.84
C ASP A 158 -70.69 24.36 5.39
N ARG A 159 -70.20 23.25 5.96
CA ARG A 159 -70.10 22.99 7.41
C ARG A 159 -69.17 23.97 8.12
N PHE A 160 -68.24 24.58 7.40
CA PHE A 160 -67.21 25.47 7.93
C PHE A 160 -67.52 26.96 7.73
N GLY A 161 -68.57 27.28 6.95
CA GLY A 161 -69.03 28.65 6.67
C GLY A 161 -67.91 29.62 6.24
N ALA A 162 -68.08 30.89 6.61
CA ALA A 162 -67.15 31.96 6.25
C ALA A 162 -65.75 31.84 6.91
N ASP A 163 -65.64 31.09 8.01
CA ASP A 163 -64.40 30.96 8.78
C ASP A 163 -63.44 29.89 8.23
N ARG A 164 -63.88 29.09 7.23
CA ARG A 164 -63.05 28.06 6.56
C ARG A 164 -61.69 28.60 6.11
N ALA A 165 -61.68 29.78 5.50
CA ALA A 165 -60.45 30.40 5.03
C ALA A 165 -59.49 30.74 6.18
N ALA A 166 -60.02 31.20 7.32
CA ALA A 166 -59.24 31.51 8.51
C ALA A 166 -58.67 30.24 9.17
N PHE A 167 -59.42 29.13 9.18
CA PHE A 167 -58.91 27.84 9.68
C PHE A 167 -57.82 27.26 8.77
N LEU A 168 -58.01 27.30 7.44
CA LEU A 168 -57.00 26.86 6.48
C LEU A 168 -55.71 27.68 6.60
N ASP A 169 -55.83 29.00 6.70
CA ASP A 169 -54.68 29.88 6.94
C ASP A 169 -54.03 29.60 8.30
N GLY A 170 -54.81 29.43 9.35
CA GLY A 170 -54.31 29.12 10.69
C GLY A 170 -53.58 27.77 10.79
N LEU A 171 -54.04 26.74 10.07
CA LEU A 171 -53.39 25.44 9.99
C LEU A 171 -52.09 25.50 9.18
N ARG A 172 -52.11 26.13 7.99
CA ARG A 172 -50.92 26.30 7.15
C ARG A 172 -49.86 27.19 7.81
N ALA A 173 -50.30 28.19 8.56
CA ALA A 173 -49.45 29.05 9.36
C ALA A 173 -48.99 28.41 10.69
N ARG A 174 -49.39 27.16 10.97
CA ARG A 174 -49.03 26.40 12.18
C ARG A 174 -49.44 27.10 13.50
N ARG A 175 -50.49 27.93 13.44
CA ARG A 175 -51.04 28.65 14.60
C ARG A 175 -52.15 27.88 15.29
N LEU A 176 -52.78 26.94 14.58
CA LEU A 176 -53.88 26.13 15.08
C LEU A 176 -53.44 24.70 15.33
N ASP A 177 -53.95 24.13 16.43
CA ASP A 177 -53.77 22.72 16.76
C ASP A 177 -54.72 21.87 15.89
N PRO A 178 -54.19 21.05 14.98
CA PRO A 178 -55.02 20.23 14.10
C PRO A 178 -55.91 19.24 14.86
N GLN A 179 -55.50 18.71 16.03
CA GLN A 179 -56.34 17.78 16.79
C GLN A 179 -57.61 18.46 17.31
N LYS A 180 -57.50 19.72 17.74
CA LYS A 180 -58.66 20.50 18.20
C LYS A 180 -59.62 20.80 17.07
N ILE A 181 -59.12 21.06 15.86
CA ILE A 181 -59.95 21.28 14.67
C ILE A 181 -60.70 19.99 14.32
N VAL A 182 -60.00 18.86 14.28
CA VAL A 182 -60.61 17.55 13.98
C VAL A 182 -61.72 17.20 14.97
N GLN A 183 -61.49 17.42 16.27
CA GLN A 183 -62.48 17.18 17.32
C GLN A 183 -63.65 18.17 17.25
N ALA A 184 -63.38 19.47 17.09
CA ALA A 184 -64.41 20.51 17.07
C ALA A 184 -65.40 20.34 15.91
N PHE A 185 -64.92 19.86 14.76
CA PHE A 185 -65.74 19.69 13.56
C PHE A 185 -66.15 18.25 13.29
N ASN A 186 -65.84 17.32 14.21
CA ASN A 186 -66.14 15.90 14.10
C ASN A 186 -65.73 15.33 12.73
N LEU A 187 -64.52 15.69 12.28
CA LEU A 187 -63.95 15.19 11.04
C LEU A 187 -63.70 13.67 11.18
N ASP A 188 -63.85 12.95 10.07
CA ASP A 188 -63.60 11.51 10.03
C ASP A 188 -62.11 11.22 10.29
N GLU A 189 -61.80 10.84 11.53
CA GLU A 189 -60.46 10.55 11.99
C GLU A 189 -59.82 9.38 11.24
N GLU A 190 -60.61 8.39 10.78
CA GLU A 190 -60.10 7.29 9.96
C GLU A 190 -59.66 7.79 8.59
N ARG A 191 -60.42 8.70 7.96
CA ARG A 191 -60.06 9.32 6.69
C ARG A 191 -58.78 10.14 6.82
N ILE A 192 -58.63 10.91 7.91
CA ILE A 192 -57.40 11.69 8.16
C ILE A 192 -56.22 10.76 8.41
N GLN A 193 -56.38 9.74 9.25
CA GLN A 193 -55.33 8.74 9.52
C GLN A 193 -54.92 7.98 8.26
N HIS A 194 -55.87 7.61 7.40
CA HIS A 194 -55.58 6.97 6.12
C HIS A 194 -54.78 7.89 5.20
N ARG A 195 -55.16 9.17 5.10
CA ARG A 195 -54.46 10.15 4.26
C ARG A 195 -53.09 10.51 4.82
N LEU A 196 -52.97 10.69 6.13
CA LEU A 196 -51.71 10.89 6.84
C LEU A 196 -50.76 9.72 6.59
N ARG A 197 -51.23 8.46 6.72
CA ARG A 197 -50.42 7.27 6.39
C ARG A 197 -50.02 7.25 4.92
N ARG A 198 -50.91 7.64 4.00
CA ARG A 198 -50.59 7.71 2.56
C ARG A 198 -49.55 8.79 2.26
N HIS A 199 -49.68 9.96 2.88
CA HIS A 199 -48.77 11.08 2.73
C HIS A 199 -47.41 10.76 3.37
N LEU A 200 -47.41 10.29 4.61
CA LEU A 200 -46.21 9.78 5.29
C LEU A 200 -45.58 8.62 4.53
N ARG A 201 -46.33 7.71 3.90
CA ARG A 201 -45.75 6.63 3.09
C ARG A 201 -45.09 7.15 1.82
N GLY A 202 -45.67 8.16 1.17
CA GLY A 202 -45.05 8.83 0.02
C GLY A 202 -43.78 9.58 0.41
N VAL A 203 -43.73 10.05 1.66
CA VAL A 203 -42.65 10.86 2.20
C VAL A 203 -41.56 9.92 2.74
N THR A 204 -41.83 9.00 3.67
CA THR A 204 -40.83 8.09 4.26
C THR A 204 -40.34 6.97 3.34
N ALA A 205 -41.04 6.70 2.22
CA ALA A 205 -40.87 5.51 1.38
C ALA A 205 -40.98 4.16 2.13
N HIS A 206 -41.36 4.19 3.42
CA HIS A 206 -41.37 3.02 4.31
C HIS A 206 -42.70 2.87 5.02
N ARG A 207 -43.34 1.73 4.78
CA ARG A 207 -44.67 1.43 5.34
C ARG A 207 -44.65 1.37 6.87
N THR A 208 -43.64 0.72 7.46
CA THR A 208 -43.53 0.51 8.91
C THR A 208 -43.41 1.84 9.66
N PHE A 209 -42.50 2.71 9.21
CA PHE A 209 -42.35 4.06 9.77
C PHE A 209 -43.61 4.91 9.59
N ALA A 210 -44.27 4.87 8.42
CA ALA A 210 -45.50 5.63 8.21
C ALA A 210 -46.64 5.19 9.16
N VAL A 211 -46.74 3.89 9.46
CA VAL A 211 -47.70 3.37 10.44
C VAL A 211 -47.36 3.85 11.85
N ALA A 212 -46.07 3.76 12.25
CA ALA A 212 -45.59 4.18 13.56
C ALA A 212 -45.82 5.68 13.79
N LEU A 213 -45.38 6.54 12.86
CA LEU A 213 -45.52 7.99 12.97
C LEU A 213 -46.98 8.45 13.04
N ALA A 214 -47.89 7.77 12.34
CA ALA A 214 -49.32 8.04 12.45
C ALA A 214 -49.89 7.71 13.84
N GLN A 215 -49.21 6.86 14.63
CA GLN A 215 -49.61 6.53 16.00
C GLN A 215 -49.12 7.53 17.05
N LEU A 216 -48.18 8.42 16.74
CA LEU A 216 -47.73 9.44 17.70
C LEU A 216 -48.86 10.40 18.14
N PHE A 217 -49.94 10.47 17.38
CA PHE A 217 -51.12 11.27 17.73
C PHE A 217 -52.04 10.60 18.75
N ASN A 218 -51.89 9.29 18.95
CA ASN A 218 -52.63 8.55 19.97
C ASN A 218 -51.84 8.59 21.28
N ARG A 219 -52.22 9.50 22.19
CA ARG A 219 -51.55 9.74 23.48
C ARG A 219 -51.15 8.48 24.26
N PRO A 220 -51.94 7.39 24.31
CA PRO A 220 -51.53 6.18 25.02
C PRO A 220 -50.28 5.49 24.46
N PHE A 221 -50.00 5.66 23.16
CA PHE A 221 -48.95 4.91 22.44
C PHE A 221 -47.75 5.78 22.06
N GLU A 222 -47.73 7.04 22.49
CA GLU A 222 -46.70 8.02 22.14
C GLU A 222 -45.30 7.53 22.55
N ASN A 223 -45.19 7.10 23.81
CA ASN A 223 -43.96 6.56 24.38
C ASN A 223 -43.55 5.22 23.75
N ASP A 224 -44.54 4.39 23.37
CA ASP A 224 -44.27 3.09 22.76
C ASP A 224 -43.66 3.26 21.36
N VAL A 225 -44.21 4.19 20.57
CA VAL A 225 -43.67 4.54 19.25
C VAL A 225 -42.28 5.14 19.40
N TRP A 226 -42.08 6.01 20.38
CA TRP A 226 -40.78 6.63 20.63
C TRP A 226 -39.71 5.63 21.03
N ASN A 227 -40.07 4.68 21.90
CA ASN A 227 -39.19 3.59 22.29
C ASN A 227 -38.78 2.75 21.07
N TRP A 228 -39.73 2.42 20.18
CA TRP A 228 -39.42 1.69 18.94
C TRP A 228 -38.55 2.50 17.96
N LEU A 229 -38.85 3.79 17.76
CA LEU A 229 -38.03 4.68 16.92
C LEU A 229 -36.61 4.85 17.45
N SER A 230 -36.40 4.66 18.76
CA SER A 230 -35.09 4.64 19.41
C SER A 230 -34.44 3.25 19.41
N GLY A 231 -34.97 2.30 18.63
CA GLY A 231 -34.43 0.95 18.47
C GLY A 231 -34.96 -0.08 19.47
N GLY A 232 -35.90 0.27 20.35
CA GLY A 232 -36.55 -0.65 21.28
C GLY A 232 -37.43 -1.70 20.59
N GLU A 233 -37.77 -2.76 21.33
CA GLU A 233 -38.69 -3.80 20.85
C GLU A 233 -40.11 -3.25 20.68
N PRO A 234 -40.83 -3.60 19.60
CA PRO A 234 -42.20 -3.16 19.41
C PRO A 234 -43.14 -3.86 20.41
N VAL A 235 -43.95 -3.06 21.12
CA VAL A 235 -45.00 -3.58 22.01
C VAL A 235 -46.13 -4.28 21.23
N ALA A 236 -46.92 -5.12 21.90
CA ALA A 236 -47.96 -5.95 21.27
C ALA A 236 -48.90 -5.15 20.34
N TYR A 237 -49.29 -3.93 20.74
CA TYR A 237 -50.12 -3.06 19.93
C TYR A 237 -49.45 -2.63 18.60
N LEU A 238 -48.15 -2.34 18.61
CA LEU A 238 -47.41 -2.00 17.39
C LEU A 238 -47.26 -3.24 16.50
N GLN A 239 -47.10 -4.43 17.09
CA GLN A 239 -47.03 -5.71 16.39
C GLN A 239 -48.34 -6.03 15.66
N GLU A 240 -49.50 -5.82 16.32
CA GLU A 240 -50.83 -5.97 15.71
C GLU A 240 -51.01 -5.06 14.49
N ARG A 241 -50.34 -3.91 14.46
CA ARG A 241 -50.35 -2.95 13.34
C ARG A 241 -49.26 -3.20 12.29
N GLY A 242 -48.50 -4.29 12.44
CA GLY A 242 -47.53 -4.77 11.46
C GLY A 242 -46.08 -4.37 11.73
N ILE A 243 -45.78 -3.76 12.88
CA ILE A 243 -44.41 -3.45 13.32
C ILE A 243 -43.92 -4.61 14.19
N ARG A 244 -43.34 -5.63 13.56
CA ARG A 244 -43.02 -6.91 14.22
C ARG A 244 -41.59 -7.00 14.75
N GLU A 245 -40.69 -6.16 14.25
CA GLU A 245 -39.26 -6.27 14.50
C GLU A 245 -38.68 -4.92 14.96
N PRO A 246 -37.64 -4.93 15.79
CA PRO A 246 -36.87 -3.74 16.14
C PRO A 246 -36.01 -3.29 14.95
N ILE A 247 -35.64 -2.01 14.97
CA ILE A 247 -34.68 -1.44 14.02
C ILE A 247 -33.30 -2.03 14.35
N SER A 248 -32.84 -2.96 13.51
CA SER A 248 -31.66 -3.79 13.83
C SER A 248 -30.70 -4.01 12.67
N SER A 249 -31.17 -3.90 11.42
CA SER A 249 -30.29 -4.02 10.25
C SER A 249 -29.67 -2.68 9.84
N ILE A 250 -28.53 -2.74 9.15
CA ILE A 250 -27.87 -1.56 8.55
C ILE A 250 -28.89 -0.72 7.77
N GLN A 251 -29.64 -1.37 6.86
CA GLN A 251 -30.64 -0.71 6.03
C GLN A 251 -31.74 -0.02 6.86
N GLN A 252 -32.29 -0.71 7.86
CA GLN A 252 -33.35 -0.15 8.71
C GLN A 252 -32.88 1.07 9.51
N VAL A 253 -31.63 1.08 9.97
CA VAL A 253 -31.04 2.24 10.68
C VAL A 253 -30.92 3.44 9.75
N PHE A 254 -30.38 3.25 8.54
CA PHE A 254 -30.29 4.32 7.54
C PHE A 254 -31.67 4.79 7.08
N ASP A 255 -32.64 3.89 6.99
CA ASP A 255 -34.02 4.23 6.69
C ASP A 255 -34.64 5.08 7.81
N ALA A 256 -34.37 4.78 9.08
CA ALA A 256 -34.82 5.59 10.20
C ALA A 256 -34.23 7.01 10.15
N LEU A 257 -32.91 7.13 9.94
CA LEU A 257 -32.23 8.42 9.78
C LEU A 257 -32.77 9.22 8.58
N ALA A 258 -33.09 8.53 7.49
CA ALA A 258 -33.72 9.15 6.34
C ALA A 258 -35.14 9.64 6.65
N VAL A 259 -35.94 8.89 7.42
CA VAL A 259 -37.26 9.34 7.89
C VAL A 259 -37.14 10.62 8.70
N PHE A 260 -36.19 10.70 9.63
CA PHE A 260 -35.94 11.92 10.40
C PHE A 260 -35.60 13.10 9.48
N SER A 261 -34.66 12.92 8.54
CA SER A 261 -34.23 13.97 7.61
C SER A 261 -35.40 14.58 6.83
N LEU A 262 -36.35 13.75 6.47
CA LEU A 262 -37.44 14.14 5.58
C LEU A 262 -38.63 14.73 6.35
N VAL A 263 -38.89 14.32 7.59
CA VAL A 263 -39.81 15.02 8.49
C VAL A 263 -39.33 16.46 8.72
N TYR A 264 -38.07 16.64 9.10
CA TYR A 264 -37.53 17.98 9.36
C TYR A 264 -37.36 18.80 8.08
N GLY A 265 -36.91 18.18 6.99
CA GLY A 265 -36.78 18.82 5.68
C GLY A 265 -38.10 19.40 5.17
N LYS A 266 -39.20 18.64 5.26
CA LYS A 266 -40.53 19.14 4.86
C LYS A 266 -41.07 20.23 5.78
N SER A 267 -40.74 20.20 7.07
CA SER A 267 -41.09 21.29 7.99
C SER A 267 -40.30 22.59 7.74
N GLY A 268 -39.24 22.53 6.91
CA GLY A 268 -38.34 23.64 6.59
C GLY A 268 -37.32 23.95 7.69
N ARG A 269 -37.23 23.11 8.72
CA ARG A 269 -36.35 23.29 9.88
C ARG A 269 -34.93 22.78 9.56
N PRO A 270 -33.87 23.47 10.02
CA PRO A 270 -32.51 22.95 9.89
C PRO A 270 -32.33 21.72 10.80
N TYR A 271 -31.50 20.77 10.37
CA TYR A 271 -31.16 19.55 11.12
C TYR A 271 -29.81 19.02 10.64
N ALA A 272 -29.11 18.29 11.50
CA ALA A 272 -27.76 17.83 11.20
C ALA A 272 -27.48 16.41 11.68
N LEU A 273 -26.64 15.69 10.94
CA LEU A 273 -26.09 14.38 11.30
C LEU A 273 -24.56 14.43 11.23
N VAL A 274 -23.91 14.02 12.30
CA VAL A 274 -22.44 13.93 12.42
C VAL A 274 -22.04 12.47 12.60
N LEU A 275 -21.21 11.94 11.70
CA LEU A 275 -20.70 10.56 11.74
C LEU A 275 -19.19 10.56 11.92
N ASP A 276 -18.69 10.07 13.05
CA ASP A 276 -17.26 9.90 13.27
C ASP A 276 -16.83 8.43 13.11
N GLU A 277 -15.53 8.24 12.89
CA GLU A 277 -14.90 6.93 12.73
C GLU A 277 -15.55 6.01 11.68
N LEU A 278 -16.03 6.58 10.56
CA LEU A 278 -16.58 5.83 9.42
C LEU A 278 -15.59 4.77 8.91
N ASP A 279 -14.30 5.00 9.12
CA ASP A 279 -13.19 4.13 8.77
C ASP A 279 -13.24 2.72 9.36
N LYS A 280 -13.92 2.54 10.50
CA LYS A 280 -14.11 1.20 11.09
C LYS A 280 -14.88 0.25 10.18
N THR A 281 -15.68 0.78 9.27
CA THR A 281 -16.39 -0.02 8.25
C THR A 281 -15.44 -0.72 7.26
N THR A 282 -14.18 -0.26 7.15
CA THR A 282 -13.18 -0.94 6.31
C THR A 282 -12.79 -2.32 6.83
N GLU A 283 -12.98 -2.57 8.12
CA GLU A 283 -12.67 -3.84 8.79
C GLU A 283 -13.83 -4.85 8.67
N TRP A 284 -14.98 -4.43 8.14
CA TRP A 284 -16.16 -5.28 8.01
C TRP A 284 -16.02 -6.30 6.89
N PRO A 285 -16.77 -7.42 6.95
CA PRO A 285 -16.94 -8.33 5.82
C PRO A 285 -17.37 -7.57 4.57
N GLU A 286 -16.92 -8.03 3.39
CA GLU A 286 -17.16 -7.33 2.12
C GLU A 286 -18.66 -7.17 1.80
N GLN A 287 -19.48 -8.16 2.15
CA GLN A 287 -20.93 -8.12 1.97
C GLN A 287 -21.58 -7.00 2.78
N ASP A 288 -21.30 -6.93 4.09
CA ASP A 288 -21.86 -5.92 4.99
C ASP A 288 -21.37 -4.51 4.63
N ARG A 289 -20.09 -4.40 4.25
CA ARG A 289 -19.51 -3.15 3.78
C ARG A 289 -20.21 -2.64 2.51
N ALA A 290 -20.54 -3.52 1.56
CA ALA A 290 -21.26 -3.12 0.35
C ALA A 290 -22.68 -2.63 0.67
N VAL A 291 -23.40 -3.33 1.54
CA VAL A 291 -24.74 -2.91 2.01
C VAL A 291 -24.66 -1.54 2.70
N PHE A 292 -23.66 -1.34 3.56
CA PHE A 292 -23.41 -0.08 4.23
C PHE A 292 -23.16 1.07 3.26
N ILE A 293 -22.25 0.91 2.29
CA ILE A 293 -21.92 1.96 1.33
C ILE A 293 -23.15 2.35 0.49
N ASN A 294 -23.96 1.37 0.05
CA ASN A 294 -25.19 1.65 -0.69
C ASN A 294 -26.21 2.42 0.17
N ALA A 295 -26.40 2.01 1.42
CA ALA A 295 -27.32 2.69 2.33
C ALA A 295 -26.83 4.10 2.68
N PHE A 296 -25.52 4.28 2.87
CA PHE A 296 -24.88 5.56 3.12
C PHE A 296 -25.00 6.52 1.93
N GLU A 297 -24.82 6.02 0.70
CA GLU A 297 -25.03 6.80 -0.52
C GLU A 297 -26.46 7.33 -0.61
N MET A 298 -27.45 6.46 -0.38
CA MET A 298 -28.86 6.86 -0.34
C MET A 298 -29.15 7.88 0.78
N LEU A 299 -28.50 7.74 1.93
CA LEU A 299 -28.66 8.68 3.03
C LEU A 299 -28.12 10.07 2.67
N VAL A 300 -26.92 10.14 2.10
CA VAL A 300 -26.30 11.41 1.68
C VAL A 300 -27.20 12.11 0.66
N GLU A 301 -27.70 11.38 -0.33
CA GLU A 301 -28.64 11.93 -1.31
C GLU A 301 -29.90 12.48 -0.65
N ARG A 302 -30.50 11.74 0.28
CA ARG A 302 -31.70 12.20 1.00
C ARG A 302 -31.42 13.42 1.86
N TYR A 303 -30.33 13.45 2.63
CA TYR A 303 -29.98 14.58 3.49
C TYR A 303 -29.76 15.86 2.69
N VAL A 304 -29.02 15.77 1.57
CA VAL A 304 -28.77 16.93 0.71
C VAL A 304 -30.07 17.43 0.08
N ASN A 305 -30.87 16.53 -0.50
CA ASN A 305 -32.12 16.92 -1.16
C ASN A 305 -33.20 17.45 -0.20
N GLN A 306 -33.17 17.03 1.07
CA GLN A 306 -34.13 17.46 2.10
C GLN A 306 -33.61 18.64 2.96
N GLY A 307 -32.51 19.30 2.56
CA GLY A 307 -32.03 20.50 3.25
C GLY A 307 -31.28 20.28 4.56
N GLY A 308 -30.78 19.07 4.80
CA GLY A 308 -30.01 18.69 5.98
C GLY A 308 -28.52 18.99 5.85
N LEU A 309 -27.82 19.02 6.99
CA LEU A 309 -26.37 19.02 7.06
C LEU A 309 -25.87 17.63 7.43
N LEU A 310 -25.03 17.02 6.59
CA LEU A 310 -24.32 15.79 6.90
C LEU A 310 -22.83 16.08 7.04
N LEU A 311 -22.23 15.76 8.19
CA LEU A 311 -20.79 15.83 8.43
C LEU A 311 -20.28 14.42 8.72
N PHE A 312 -19.20 13.98 8.07
CA PHE A 312 -18.59 12.71 8.44
C PHE A 312 -17.07 12.71 8.38
N CYS A 313 -16.44 11.88 9.21
CA CYS A 313 -14.99 11.71 9.25
C CYS A 313 -14.57 10.44 8.49
N ALA A 314 -13.57 10.55 7.62
CA ALA A 314 -13.02 9.43 6.89
C ALA A 314 -11.48 9.53 6.74
N ARG A 315 -10.83 8.40 6.52
CA ARG A 315 -9.45 8.31 6.07
C ARG A 315 -9.39 8.41 4.54
N PRO A 316 -8.24 8.81 3.98
CA PRO A 316 -8.04 8.85 2.54
C PRO A 316 -8.36 7.52 1.84
N GLU A 317 -8.08 6.37 2.45
CA GLU A 317 -8.35 5.07 1.85
C GLU A 317 -9.83 4.73 1.77
N LEU A 318 -10.63 5.10 2.78
CA LEU A 318 -12.09 4.92 2.71
C LEU A 318 -12.67 5.90 1.70
N TRP A 319 -12.26 7.17 1.75
CA TRP A 319 -12.71 8.20 0.81
C TRP A 319 -12.45 7.79 -0.64
N GLY A 320 -11.25 7.31 -0.98
CA GLY A 320 -10.91 6.87 -2.34
C GLY A 320 -11.63 5.60 -2.82
N ARG A 321 -12.37 4.91 -1.94
CA ARG A 321 -13.20 3.73 -2.27
C ARG A 321 -14.68 4.05 -2.37
N LEU A 322 -15.11 5.28 -2.06
CA LEU A 322 -16.50 5.66 -2.15
C LEU A 322 -16.96 5.75 -3.62
N PRO A 323 -18.25 5.50 -3.91
CA PRO A 323 -18.84 5.73 -5.22
C PRO A 323 -18.62 7.17 -5.74
N LEU A 324 -18.51 7.31 -7.06
CA LEU A 324 -18.33 8.62 -7.72
C LEU A 324 -19.45 9.61 -7.39
N SER A 325 -20.68 9.12 -7.24
CA SER A 325 -21.86 9.89 -6.84
C SER A 325 -21.70 10.60 -5.49
N LEU A 326 -20.93 10.03 -4.56
CA LEU A 326 -20.60 10.67 -3.28
C LEU A 326 -19.55 11.77 -3.48
N HIS A 327 -18.53 11.53 -4.30
CA HIS A 327 -17.51 12.53 -4.62
C HIS A 327 -18.09 13.78 -5.29
N GLU A 328 -19.17 13.63 -6.07
CA GLU A 328 -19.85 14.75 -6.75
C GLU A 328 -20.75 15.57 -5.81
N ARG A 329 -21.20 14.99 -4.69
CA ARG A 329 -22.20 15.59 -3.79
C ARG A 329 -21.64 16.07 -2.45
N VAL A 330 -20.50 15.52 -2.04
CA VAL A 330 -19.88 15.77 -0.74
C VAL A 330 -18.68 16.70 -0.93
N LEU A 331 -18.58 17.75 -0.11
CA LEU A 331 -17.41 18.62 -0.05
C LEU A 331 -16.32 17.96 0.82
N PRO A 332 -15.18 17.53 0.27
CA PRO A 332 -14.08 17.02 1.07
C PRO A 332 -13.24 18.18 1.62
N LEU A 333 -13.09 18.21 2.95
CA LEU A 333 -12.16 19.05 3.67
C LEU A 333 -10.98 18.19 4.11
N TRP A 334 -9.85 18.37 3.44
CA TRP A 334 -8.62 17.65 3.75
C TRP A 334 -7.93 18.29 4.96
N LEU A 335 -7.58 17.47 5.94
CA LEU A 335 -6.78 17.87 7.08
C LEU A 335 -5.31 17.62 6.73
N ASP A 336 -4.50 18.65 6.93
CA ASP A 336 -3.07 18.62 6.67
C ASP A 336 -2.28 18.52 7.99
N SER A 337 -1.03 18.08 7.88
CA SER A 337 -0.05 18.18 8.96
C SER A 337 0.20 19.63 9.35
N TRP A 338 0.43 19.86 10.64
CA TRP A 338 0.69 21.18 11.20
C TRP A 338 2.15 21.60 11.05
N GLY A 339 2.36 22.91 10.91
CA GLY A 339 3.69 23.51 10.89
C GLY A 339 4.15 23.90 12.31
N ALA A 340 5.25 24.66 12.35
CA ALA A 340 5.80 25.16 13.60
C ALA A 340 4.86 26.13 14.33
N ALA A 341 4.16 26.99 13.59
CA ALA A 341 3.29 28.01 14.18
C ALA A 341 2.07 27.41 14.90
N GLU A 342 1.38 26.45 14.28
CA GLU A 342 0.23 25.78 14.90
C GLU A 342 0.66 24.91 16.08
N THR A 343 1.83 24.26 15.98
CA THR A 343 2.42 23.45 17.05
C THR A 343 2.78 24.29 18.27
N ASP A 344 3.47 25.42 18.06
CA ASP A 344 3.82 26.37 19.10
C ASP A 344 2.56 26.88 19.82
N ARG A 345 1.55 27.30 19.05
CA ARG A 345 0.28 27.75 19.62
C ARG A 345 -0.44 26.66 20.43
N LEU A 346 -0.45 25.43 19.93
CA LEU A 346 -1.03 24.28 20.63
C LEU A 346 -0.36 24.05 21.99
N ILE A 347 0.97 24.10 22.03
CA ILE A 347 1.76 23.90 23.24
C ILE A 347 1.51 25.04 24.22
N ALA A 348 1.57 26.30 23.77
CA ALA A 348 1.29 27.47 24.59
C ALA A 348 -0.11 27.43 25.22
N GLU A 349 -1.15 27.08 24.45
CA GLU A 349 -2.53 27.00 24.97
C GLU A 349 -2.70 25.89 26.03
N HIS A 350 -2.03 24.74 25.87
CA HIS A 350 -2.06 23.67 26.88
C HIS A 350 -1.28 24.04 28.16
N VAL A 351 -0.13 24.71 28.02
CA VAL A 351 0.70 25.10 29.17
C VAL A 351 0.01 26.20 30.00
N HIS A 352 -0.51 27.24 29.35
CA HIS A 352 -1.13 28.37 30.04
C HIS A 352 -2.59 28.11 30.45
N ARG A 353 -3.26 27.14 29.83
CA ARG A 353 -4.69 26.81 30.04
C ARG A 353 -5.62 28.03 30.00
N ALA A 354 -5.23 29.06 29.23
CA ALA A 354 -5.98 30.29 29.05
C ALA A 354 -6.51 30.35 27.61
N ASP A 355 -7.81 30.61 27.45
CA ASP A 355 -8.43 30.90 26.15
C ASP A 355 -8.93 32.36 26.14
N PRO A 356 -8.31 33.27 25.36
CA PRO A 356 -7.06 33.11 24.61
C PRO A 356 -5.81 33.19 25.51
N PRO A 357 -4.67 32.62 25.10
CA PRO A 357 -3.39 32.85 25.78
C PRO A 357 -3.03 34.34 25.67
N PRO A 358 -2.31 34.91 26.65
CA PRO A 358 -1.86 36.30 26.55
C PRO A 358 -1.06 36.51 25.25
N ALA A 359 -1.24 37.65 24.59
CA ALA A 359 -0.53 37.95 23.36
C ALA A 359 0.99 37.90 23.61
N GLY A 360 1.71 37.03 22.91
CA GLY A 360 3.14 36.75 23.17
C GLY A 360 3.39 35.72 24.28
N ALA A 361 2.42 34.87 24.60
CA ALA A 361 2.63 33.73 25.49
C ALA A 361 3.61 32.75 24.86
N ASP A 362 4.81 32.67 25.43
CA ASP A 362 5.82 31.70 25.01
C ASP A 362 5.36 30.27 25.35
N SER A 363 5.77 29.32 24.52
CA SER A 363 5.67 27.87 24.80
C SER A 363 6.58 27.39 25.93
N ALA A 364 7.15 28.30 26.72
CA ALA A 364 7.90 27.98 27.93
C ALA A 364 7.03 27.08 28.84
N PRO A 365 7.56 25.95 29.36
CA PRO A 365 8.98 25.66 29.54
C PRO A 365 9.69 24.96 28.36
N PHE A 366 9.06 24.78 27.20
CA PHE A 366 9.74 24.17 26.04
C PHE A 366 10.76 25.12 25.43
N ALA A 367 12.02 24.69 25.36
CA ALA A 367 13.06 25.43 24.68
C ALA A 367 12.84 25.40 23.16
N GLU A 368 13.22 26.46 22.46
CA GLU A 368 13.09 26.60 21.01
C GLU A 368 13.68 25.41 20.20
N PRO A 369 14.85 24.83 20.54
CA PRO A 369 15.33 23.60 19.89
C PRO A 369 14.41 22.38 20.11
N ALA A 370 13.75 22.29 21.25
CA ALA A 370 12.82 21.20 21.56
C ALA A 370 11.53 21.34 20.72
N LEU A 371 11.02 22.56 20.55
CA LEU A 371 9.85 22.83 19.70
C LEU A 371 10.09 22.41 18.24
N ARG A 372 11.23 22.81 17.66
CA ARG A 372 11.61 22.40 16.31
C ARG A 372 11.72 20.87 16.18
N GLU A 373 12.27 20.21 17.20
CA GLU A 373 12.35 18.76 17.21
C GLU A 373 10.96 18.11 17.32
N ILE A 374 10.05 18.63 18.13
CA ILE A 374 8.68 18.11 18.26
C ILE A 374 7.94 18.20 16.91
N VAL A 375 8.07 19.32 16.20
CA VAL A 375 7.47 19.51 14.87
C VAL A 375 8.03 18.48 13.88
N LEU A 376 9.36 18.33 13.85
CA LEU A 376 10.04 17.39 12.97
C LEU A 376 9.67 15.93 13.27
N GLN A 377 9.67 15.54 14.54
CA GLN A 377 9.46 14.15 14.95
C GLN A 377 7.98 13.73 14.90
N SER A 378 7.06 14.67 15.04
CA SER A 378 5.61 14.39 14.95
C SER A 378 5.06 14.33 13.53
N ASP A 379 5.88 14.67 12.51
CA ASP A 379 5.43 14.92 11.13
C ASP A 379 4.22 15.88 11.06
N GLY A 380 4.13 16.80 12.04
CA GLY A 380 3.02 17.74 12.20
C GLY A 380 1.69 17.12 12.63
N VAL A 381 1.66 15.88 13.14
CA VAL A 381 0.44 15.21 13.60
C VAL A 381 0.09 15.69 15.02
N PRO A 382 -1.04 16.42 15.24
CA PRO A 382 -1.40 16.99 16.55
C PRO A 382 -1.42 15.98 17.69
N ARG A 383 -1.96 14.78 17.45
CA ARG A 383 -1.96 13.72 18.47
C ARG A 383 -0.55 13.29 18.88
N GLN A 384 0.37 13.19 17.93
CA GLN A 384 1.76 12.84 18.21
C GLN A 384 2.48 13.99 18.91
N ILE A 385 2.22 15.25 18.51
CA ILE A 385 2.73 16.44 19.21
C ILE A 385 2.39 16.36 20.69
N LEU A 386 1.10 16.14 21.03
CA LEU A 386 0.65 16.06 22.42
C LEU A 386 1.28 14.88 23.18
N GLN A 387 1.43 13.72 22.53
CA GLN A 387 2.10 12.55 23.14
C GLN A 387 3.58 12.81 23.42
N ILE A 388 4.29 13.46 22.50
CA ILE A 388 5.69 13.83 22.68
C ILE A 388 5.81 14.87 23.80
N CYS A 389 4.93 15.88 23.83
CA CYS A 389 4.92 16.90 24.87
C CYS A 389 4.62 16.31 26.25
N GLU A 390 3.64 15.40 26.34
CA GLU A 390 3.31 14.67 27.57
C GLU A 390 4.52 13.89 28.10
N GLY A 391 5.16 13.11 27.22
CA GLY A 391 6.34 12.33 27.58
C GLY A 391 7.54 13.20 27.95
N ALA A 392 7.82 14.26 27.19
CA ALA A 392 8.94 15.17 27.44
C ALA A 392 8.78 15.92 28.76
N TRP A 393 7.55 16.29 29.11
CA TRP A 393 7.22 16.88 30.40
C TRP A 393 7.50 15.91 31.56
N ASP A 394 7.05 14.66 31.44
CA ASP A 394 7.27 13.64 32.47
C ASP A 394 8.79 13.30 32.62
N GLN A 395 9.56 13.29 31.52
CA GLN A 395 11.02 13.13 31.56
C GLN A 395 11.72 14.29 32.26
N ALA A 396 11.34 15.53 31.95
CA ALA A 396 11.92 16.72 32.57
C ALA A 396 11.65 16.77 34.09
N VAL A 397 10.43 16.42 34.51
CA VAL A 397 10.08 16.30 35.93
C VAL A 397 10.89 15.19 36.61
N GLY A 398 11.07 14.04 35.95
CA GLY A 398 11.91 12.93 36.42
C GLY A 398 13.38 13.33 36.61
N ARG A 399 13.94 14.11 35.67
CA ARG A 399 15.32 14.62 35.74
C ARG A 399 15.53 15.58 36.92
N GLU A 400 14.58 16.48 37.17
CA GLU A 400 14.66 17.44 38.28
C GLU A 400 14.46 16.78 39.66
N THR A 401 13.69 15.68 39.72
CA THR A 401 13.45 14.94 40.97
C THR A 401 14.52 13.89 41.28
N GLY A 402 15.15 13.29 40.26
CA GLY A 402 16.19 12.26 40.40
C GLY A 402 17.60 12.78 40.72
N ALA A 403 17.82 14.10 40.78
CA ALA A 403 19.13 14.70 41.05
C ALA A 403 19.48 14.85 42.55
N GLY A 404 18.65 14.31 43.46
CA GLY A 404 18.90 14.31 44.91
C GLY A 404 19.22 12.91 45.42
N ASP A 405 20.50 12.56 45.44
CA ASP A 405 21.00 11.33 46.08
C ASP A 405 20.84 11.50 47.60
N GLY A 406 19.81 10.87 48.18
CA GLY A 406 19.71 10.60 49.62
C GLY A 406 18.72 11.43 50.47
N ASP A 407 17.41 11.32 50.24
CA ASP A 407 16.41 11.11 51.31
C ASP A 407 15.01 10.81 50.70
N PRO A 408 14.34 9.69 51.00
CA PRO A 408 12.99 9.42 50.52
C PRO A 408 11.96 10.15 51.41
N ALA A 409 11.86 11.47 51.28
CA ALA A 409 10.77 12.22 51.88
C ALA A 409 9.49 12.13 51.02
N PRO A 410 8.31 11.85 51.61
CA PRO A 410 7.08 11.68 50.85
C PRO A 410 6.42 13.02 50.52
N ARG A 411 5.88 13.13 49.29
CA ARG A 411 4.81 14.07 48.86
C ARG A 411 5.17 15.56 48.71
N SER A 412 6.23 15.90 47.99
CA SER A 412 6.28 17.22 47.33
C SER A 412 5.38 17.21 46.08
N VAL A 413 4.41 18.13 46.02
CA VAL A 413 3.59 18.40 44.83
C VAL A 413 4.51 18.57 43.62
N PRO A 414 4.24 17.90 42.46
CA PRO A 414 5.09 18.03 41.29
C PRO A 414 5.15 19.51 40.89
N ARG A 415 6.34 20.09 40.80
CA ARG A 415 6.49 21.44 40.25
C ARG A 415 6.56 21.35 38.72
N PRO A 416 6.07 22.37 37.99
CA PRO A 416 6.32 22.43 36.56
C PRO A 416 7.83 22.47 36.30
N PRO A 417 8.34 21.76 35.27
CA PRO A 417 9.75 21.77 34.94
C PRO A 417 10.18 23.17 34.53
N ARG A 418 11.43 23.54 34.85
CA ARG A 418 11.97 24.87 34.53
C ARG A 418 12.25 25.02 33.04
N GLU A 419 12.76 23.96 32.43
CA GLU A 419 13.12 23.93 31.01
C GLU A 419 13.01 22.50 30.49
N ILE A 420 12.34 22.34 29.34
CA ILE A 420 12.23 21.09 28.58
C ILE A 420 13.10 21.24 27.34
N GLY A 421 14.21 20.50 27.32
CA GLY A 421 15.20 20.55 26.27
C GLY A 421 15.07 19.44 25.23
N LEU A 422 15.95 19.49 24.23
CA LEU A 422 16.04 18.48 23.16
C LEU A 422 16.24 17.06 23.71
N THR A 423 17.06 16.92 24.76
CA THR A 423 17.35 15.63 25.39
C THR A 423 16.11 15.00 26.03
N ASP A 424 15.23 15.82 26.61
CA ASP A 424 13.99 15.35 27.24
C ASP A 424 13.00 14.84 26.18
N VAL A 425 12.93 15.51 25.02
CA VAL A 425 12.13 15.08 23.85
C VAL A 425 12.65 13.76 23.28
N HIS A 426 13.96 13.63 23.06
CA HIS A 426 14.55 12.38 22.56
C HIS A 426 14.39 11.22 23.55
N ALA A 427 14.53 11.49 24.86
CA ALA A 427 14.28 10.50 25.90
C ALA A 427 12.81 10.04 25.90
N ALA A 428 11.86 10.97 25.75
CA ALA A 428 10.43 10.66 25.66
C ALA A 428 10.11 9.78 24.46
N LEU A 429 10.64 10.12 23.27
CA LEU A 429 10.45 9.33 22.05
C LEU A 429 11.03 7.91 22.20
N ARG A 430 12.24 7.78 22.76
CA ARG A 430 12.85 6.47 23.03
C ARG A 430 12.06 5.67 24.06
N ALA A 431 11.54 6.28 25.11
CA ALA A 431 10.72 5.59 26.11
C ALA A 431 9.35 5.15 25.54
N ALA A 432 8.74 5.96 24.68
CA ALA A 432 7.44 5.67 24.08
C ALA A 432 7.51 4.54 23.03
N HIS A 433 8.58 4.48 22.24
CA HIS A 433 8.69 3.61 21.08
C HIS A 433 9.78 2.52 21.20
N GLY A 434 10.79 2.69 22.04
CA GLY A 434 11.87 1.71 22.26
C GLY A 434 11.52 0.63 23.28
N LYS A 435 10.29 0.09 23.25
CA LYS A 435 9.77 -0.82 24.28
C LYS A 435 10.38 -2.22 24.26
N ARG A 436 11.02 -2.62 23.16
CA ARG A 436 11.51 -3.99 22.94
C ARG A 436 13.02 -4.05 22.88
N GLU A 437 13.58 -5.10 23.47
CA GLU A 437 15.03 -5.35 23.40
C GLU A 437 15.45 -5.76 21.98
N MET A 438 16.65 -5.36 21.56
CA MET A 438 17.20 -5.71 20.24
C MET A 438 17.25 -7.22 19.98
N ALA A 439 17.44 -8.02 21.03
CA ALA A 439 17.43 -9.47 20.94
C ALA A 439 16.06 -10.01 20.49
N GLU A 440 14.97 -9.43 20.98
CA GLU A 440 13.60 -9.82 20.62
C GLU A 440 13.30 -9.45 19.16
N VAL A 441 13.71 -8.25 18.73
CA VAL A 441 13.61 -7.81 17.33
C VAL A 441 14.32 -8.78 16.41
N ALA A 442 15.54 -9.16 16.76
CA ALA A 442 16.33 -10.11 15.99
C ALA A 442 15.67 -11.50 15.95
N HIS A 443 15.10 -11.97 17.05
CA HIS A 443 14.37 -13.23 17.11
C HIS A 443 13.12 -13.21 16.22
N ARG A 444 12.34 -12.12 16.25
CA ARG A 444 11.14 -12.00 15.41
C ARG A 444 11.49 -11.90 13.93
N LEU A 445 12.54 -11.17 13.56
CA LEU A 445 13.05 -11.15 12.18
C LEU A 445 13.37 -12.57 11.69
N GLN A 446 14.06 -13.36 12.51
CA GLN A 446 14.35 -14.76 12.20
C GLN A 446 13.08 -15.59 12.04
N HIS A 447 12.12 -15.43 12.95
CA HIS A 447 10.87 -16.17 12.91
C HIS A 447 10.05 -15.88 11.65
N VAL A 448 9.98 -14.62 11.21
CA VAL A 448 9.24 -14.22 10.00
C VAL A 448 9.91 -14.75 8.72
N LEU A 449 11.25 -14.86 8.70
CA LEU A 449 12.01 -15.30 7.52
C LEU A 449 12.19 -16.82 7.42
N ALA A 450 12.15 -17.53 8.56
CA ALA A 450 12.37 -18.98 8.62
C ALA A 450 11.40 -19.81 7.74
N PRO A 451 10.08 -19.52 7.66
CA PRO A 451 9.14 -20.28 6.84
C PRO A 451 9.48 -20.29 5.34
N ARG A 452 10.21 -19.28 4.86
CA ARG A 452 10.60 -19.13 3.45
C ARG A 452 11.99 -19.69 3.15
N GLN A 453 12.67 -20.27 4.15
CA GLN A 453 14.06 -20.73 4.07
C GLN A 453 15.04 -19.64 3.58
N TRP A 454 14.72 -18.36 3.77
CA TRP A 454 15.59 -17.23 3.41
C TRP A 454 16.71 -16.98 4.44
N TRP A 455 16.86 -17.89 5.40
CA TRP A 455 17.70 -17.69 6.56
C TRP A 455 19.07 -18.36 6.41
N HIS A 456 20.14 -17.58 6.57
CA HIS A 456 21.50 -18.08 6.70
C HIS A 456 22.11 -17.61 8.03
N HIS A 457 22.60 -18.56 8.83
CA HIS A 457 23.12 -18.28 10.17
C HIS A 457 24.49 -17.58 10.18
N MET A 458 25.15 -17.39 9.04
CA MET A 458 26.50 -16.82 9.00
C MET A 458 26.61 -15.64 8.01
N PRO A 459 27.19 -14.52 8.44
CA PRO A 459 27.56 -13.44 7.54
C PRO A 459 28.61 -13.90 6.52
N PRO A 460 28.69 -13.27 5.34
CA PRO A 460 29.82 -13.45 4.43
C PRO A 460 31.14 -13.26 5.18
N VAL A 461 32.14 -14.11 4.91
CA VAL A 461 33.43 -14.08 5.61
C VAL A 461 34.06 -12.67 5.58
N SER A 462 33.88 -11.97 4.46
CA SER A 462 34.38 -10.61 4.21
C SER A 462 33.82 -9.54 5.15
N VAL A 463 32.66 -9.74 5.76
CA VAL A 463 31.94 -8.72 6.56
C VAL A 463 31.82 -9.06 8.05
N ARG A 464 32.48 -10.12 8.51
CA ARG A 464 32.43 -10.59 9.92
C ARG A 464 32.86 -9.56 10.96
N ASN A 465 33.71 -8.60 10.58
CA ASN A 465 34.31 -7.62 11.49
C ASN A 465 33.73 -6.19 11.34
N LEU A 466 32.57 -6.03 10.67
CA LEU A 466 31.98 -4.71 10.49
C LEU A 466 31.41 -4.17 11.81
N THR A 467 31.80 -2.94 12.17
CA THR A 467 31.22 -2.24 13.32
C THR A 467 29.77 -1.86 13.02
N VAL A 468 28.84 -2.32 13.85
CA VAL A 468 27.41 -1.98 13.76
C VAL A 468 27.19 -0.56 14.31
N PRO A 469 26.16 0.18 13.86
CA PRO A 469 25.74 1.42 14.51
C PRO A 469 25.58 1.25 16.03
N ARG A 470 25.92 2.30 16.78
CA ARG A 470 25.86 2.31 18.24
C ARG A 470 24.43 1.97 18.70
N GLU A 471 24.29 1.04 19.65
CA GLU A 471 22.99 0.52 20.14
C GLU A 471 22.16 -0.26 19.09
N GLY A 472 22.69 -0.48 17.89
CA GLY A 472 22.09 -1.33 16.86
C GLY A 472 22.22 -2.82 17.19
N GLY A 473 21.26 -3.60 16.69
CA GLY A 473 21.33 -5.05 16.78
C GLY A 473 22.25 -5.65 15.71
N GLU A 474 22.68 -6.89 15.92
CA GLU A 474 23.50 -7.59 14.92
C GLU A 474 22.78 -7.71 13.57
N PRO A 475 23.42 -7.34 12.45
CA PRO A 475 22.82 -7.44 11.13
C PRO A 475 22.56 -8.90 10.77
N ARG A 476 21.39 -9.17 10.18
CA ARG A 476 21.01 -10.50 9.67
C ARG A 476 21.19 -10.55 8.17
N TRP A 477 21.60 -11.71 7.65
CA TRP A 477 22.01 -11.85 6.25
C TRP A 477 21.11 -12.85 5.53
N VAL A 478 20.59 -12.44 4.37
CA VAL A 478 19.82 -13.28 3.45
C VAL A 478 20.65 -13.48 2.20
N GLN A 479 20.99 -14.73 1.89
CA GLN A 479 21.73 -15.06 0.68
C GLN A 479 20.77 -15.16 -0.51
N VAL A 480 21.03 -14.40 -1.57
CA VAL A 480 20.20 -14.42 -2.80
C VAL A 480 20.86 -15.27 -3.88
N THR A 481 22.18 -15.12 -4.04
CA THR A 481 23.02 -15.94 -4.92
C THR A 481 24.36 -16.24 -4.24
N ARG A 482 25.30 -16.92 -4.92
CA ARG A 482 26.65 -17.15 -4.37
C ARG A 482 27.41 -15.84 -4.07
N LYS A 483 27.13 -14.78 -4.83
CA LYS A 483 27.81 -13.47 -4.70
C LYS A 483 26.90 -12.38 -4.13
N ALA A 484 25.58 -12.54 -4.21
CA ALA A 484 24.62 -11.51 -3.81
C ALA A 484 23.93 -11.75 -2.46
N TRP A 485 23.85 -10.71 -1.64
CA TRP A 485 23.37 -10.75 -0.26
C TRP A 485 22.44 -9.58 0.06
N ILE A 486 21.52 -9.79 0.99
CA ILE A 486 20.73 -8.72 1.60
C ILE A 486 21.10 -8.65 3.09
N ALA A 487 21.47 -7.46 3.55
CA ALA A 487 21.72 -7.17 4.95
C ALA A 487 20.46 -6.54 5.58
N LEU A 488 19.90 -7.21 6.58
CA LEU A 488 18.84 -6.69 7.42
C LEU A 488 19.47 -6.05 8.66
N LEU A 489 19.41 -4.73 8.77
CA LEU A 489 20.07 -3.98 9.83
C LEU A 489 19.03 -3.47 10.85
N PRO A 490 18.88 -4.13 12.01
CA PRO A 490 18.07 -3.58 13.10
C PRO A 490 18.81 -2.42 13.79
N VAL A 491 18.17 -1.26 13.83
CA VAL A 491 18.67 -0.03 14.47
C VAL A 491 17.66 0.45 15.53
N PRO A 492 18.11 1.18 16.56
CA PRO A 492 17.19 1.87 17.47
C PRO A 492 16.45 3.01 16.74
N SER A 493 15.68 3.81 17.49
CA SER A 493 14.99 4.98 16.95
C SER A 493 15.96 5.92 16.24
N VAL A 494 15.62 6.34 15.01
CA VAL A 494 16.42 7.25 14.19
C VAL A 494 15.84 8.65 14.38
N LEU A 495 16.41 9.40 15.31
CA LEU A 495 15.90 10.71 15.72
C LEU A 495 16.76 11.84 15.16
N THR A 496 18.06 11.62 15.05
CA THR A 496 19.04 12.66 14.74
C THR A 496 19.76 12.40 13.42
N GLN A 497 20.39 13.45 12.89
CA GLN A 497 21.28 13.32 11.75
C GLN A 497 22.49 12.42 12.03
N ALA A 498 22.93 12.33 13.29
CA ALA A 498 23.99 11.41 13.68
C ALA A 498 23.56 9.94 13.52
N ASP A 499 22.30 9.63 13.81
CA ASP A 499 21.74 8.29 13.62
C ASP A 499 21.70 7.92 12.13
N VAL A 500 21.28 8.85 11.27
CA VAL A 500 21.29 8.68 9.81
C VAL A 500 22.72 8.43 9.30
N HIS A 501 23.70 9.22 9.75
CA HIS A 501 25.10 9.03 9.37
C HIS A 501 25.68 7.70 9.86
N ALA A 502 25.26 7.20 11.02
CA ALA A 502 25.68 5.88 11.50
C ALA A 502 25.19 4.76 10.57
N VAL A 503 23.94 4.86 10.08
CA VAL A 503 23.40 3.94 9.08
C VAL A 503 24.14 4.07 7.74
N GLN A 504 24.32 5.29 7.26
CA GLN A 504 25.06 5.56 6.01
C GLN A 504 26.47 4.95 6.06
N HIS A 505 27.22 5.21 7.14
CA HIS A 505 28.57 4.69 7.32
C HIS A 505 28.61 3.15 7.39
N PHE A 506 27.56 2.50 7.89
CA PHE A 506 27.43 1.04 7.80
C PHE A 506 27.20 0.58 6.35
N VAL A 507 26.25 1.21 5.64
CA VAL A 507 25.91 0.87 4.24
C VAL A 507 27.13 1.04 3.33
N ASP A 508 27.86 2.15 3.44
CA ASP A 508 29.02 2.43 2.61
C ASP A 508 30.14 1.40 2.82
N ARG A 509 30.36 0.97 4.07
CA ARG A 509 31.34 -0.09 4.39
C ARG A 509 30.92 -1.47 3.89
N VAL A 510 29.63 -1.80 3.95
CA VAL A 510 29.13 -3.05 3.39
C VAL A 510 29.33 -3.06 1.86
N ARG A 511 28.97 -1.96 1.19
CA ARG A 511 29.11 -1.80 -0.27
C ARG A 511 30.57 -1.78 -0.72
N SER A 512 31.47 -1.21 0.07
CA SER A 512 32.91 -1.22 -0.26
C SER A 512 33.51 -2.63 -0.19
N VAL A 513 32.97 -3.53 0.64
CA VAL A 513 33.48 -4.90 0.81
C VAL A 513 32.86 -5.88 -0.19
N LEU A 514 31.54 -5.81 -0.44
CA LEU A 514 30.82 -6.80 -1.24
C LEU A 514 30.54 -6.36 -2.68
N SER A 515 30.96 -5.15 -3.06
CA SER A 515 30.55 -4.41 -4.27
C SER A 515 29.06 -4.01 -4.23
N PRO A 516 28.72 -2.77 -4.65
CA PRO A 516 27.36 -2.24 -4.53
C PRO A 516 26.31 -3.01 -5.33
N GLU A 517 26.70 -3.70 -6.40
CA GLU A 517 25.79 -4.47 -7.26
C GLU A 517 25.34 -5.81 -6.64
N ASN A 518 26.09 -6.28 -5.64
CA ASN A 518 25.90 -7.58 -5.01
C ASN A 518 25.32 -7.48 -3.60
N VAL A 519 25.04 -6.28 -3.10
CA VAL A 519 24.53 -6.12 -1.74
C VAL A 519 23.46 -5.04 -1.65
N GLU A 520 22.34 -5.42 -1.03
CA GLU A 520 21.27 -4.49 -0.67
C GLU A 520 21.12 -4.45 0.85
N VAL A 521 20.80 -3.28 1.40
CA VAL A 521 20.61 -3.09 2.83
C VAL A 521 19.17 -2.68 3.11
N LEU A 522 18.49 -3.42 3.96
CA LEU A 522 17.17 -3.10 4.46
C LEU A 522 17.26 -2.77 5.95
N VAL A 523 16.93 -1.53 6.29
CA VAL A 523 17.01 -1.04 7.67
C VAL A 523 15.68 -1.30 8.37
N VAL A 524 15.76 -1.84 9.59
CA VAL A 524 14.62 -2.10 10.46
C VAL A 524 14.77 -1.24 11.71
N VAL A 525 13.91 -0.24 11.85
CA VAL A 525 13.91 0.68 12.98
C VAL A 525 13.07 0.09 14.12
N ASN A 526 13.71 -0.21 15.24
CA ASN A 526 13.04 -0.53 16.49
C ASN A 526 12.76 0.74 17.29
N GLY A 527 11.60 1.32 17.01
CA GLY A 527 11.08 2.49 17.69
C GLY A 527 10.61 3.54 16.70
N HIS A 528 11.01 4.79 16.89
CA HIS A 528 10.52 5.93 16.10
C HIS A 528 11.47 6.33 14.97
N ALA A 529 10.90 6.68 13.82
CA ALA A 529 11.58 7.40 12.74
C ALA A 529 10.52 8.20 11.96
N CYS A 530 10.59 9.52 12.04
CA CYS A 530 9.70 10.40 11.29
C CYS A 530 9.93 10.29 9.77
N ARG A 531 8.99 10.79 8.97
CA ARG A 531 9.04 10.69 7.50
C ARG A 531 10.33 11.27 6.94
N GLU A 532 10.80 12.39 7.46
CA GLU A 532 12.06 13.01 7.00
C GLU A 532 13.26 12.10 7.26
N MET A 533 13.41 11.58 8.49
CA MET A 533 14.52 10.67 8.82
C MET A 533 14.46 9.38 8.00
N ARG A 534 13.25 8.85 7.77
CA ARG A 534 13.06 7.68 6.90
C ARG A 534 13.49 7.95 5.46
N ASN A 535 13.16 9.11 4.91
CA ASN A 535 13.56 9.51 3.57
C ASN A 535 15.09 9.66 3.47
N ARG A 536 15.72 10.31 4.44
CA ARG A 536 17.18 10.45 4.49
C ARG A 536 17.89 9.09 4.57
N VAL A 537 17.38 8.16 5.39
CA VAL A 537 17.90 6.78 5.40
C VAL A 537 17.66 6.08 4.06
N ALA A 538 16.49 6.30 3.44
CA ALA A 538 16.16 5.70 2.16
C ALA A 538 17.04 6.19 1.01
N GLU A 539 17.47 7.45 1.01
CA GLU A 539 18.43 7.99 0.05
C GLU A 539 19.75 7.23 0.06
N HIS A 540 20.20 6.76 1.23
CA HIS A 540 21.44 5.98 1.35
C HIS A 540 21.21 4.49 1.09
N CYS A 541 20.12 3.91 1.59
CA CYS A 541 19.86 2.48 1.49
C CYS A 541 19.21 2.06 0.16
N GLY A 542 18.60 2.98 -0.60
CA GLY A 542 17.80 2.66 -1.78
C GLY A 542 16.48 1.95 -1.45
N THR A 543 16.12 1.87 -0.17
CA THR A 543 14.87 1.30 0.33
C THR A 543 14.36 2.11 1.53
N VAL A 544 13.04 2.22 1.64
CA VAL A 544 12.42 2.90 2.79
C VAL A 544 12.58 2.03 4.04
N PRO A 545 13.15 2.55 5.14
CA PRO A 545 13.31 1.79 6.38
C PRO A 545 11.96 1.34 6.94
N LEU A 546 11.94 0.14 7.52
CA LEU A 546 10.74 -0.48 8.08
C LEU A 546 10.69 -0.23 9.59
N VAL A 547 9.56 0.24 10.09
CA VAL A 547 9.33 0.42 11.54
C VAL A 547 8.79 -0.87 12.15
N PHE A 548 9.44 -1.37 13.20
CA PHE A 548 9.14 -2.68 13.79
C PHE A 548 7.76 -2.77 14.46
N ASP A 549 7.26 -1.66 15.00
CA ASP A 549 5.96 -1.61 15.68
C ASP A 549 4.77 -1.35 14.74
N ASP A 550 5.00 -1.23 13.43
CA ASP A 550 3.93 -1.13 12.47
C ASP A 550 3.12 -2.46 12.42
N PRO A 551 1.78 -2.44 12.53
CA PRO A 551 0.97 -3.67 12.46
C PRO A 551 1.14 -4.42 11.14
N ARG A 552 1.56 -3.75 10.07
CA ARG A 552 1.83 -4.33 8.74
C ARG A 552 3.28 -4.80 8.60
N PHE A 553 4.12 -4.67 9.63
CA PHE A 553 5.56 -4.92 9.58
C PHE A 553 5.93 -6.24 8.90
N GLU A 554 5.31 -7.36 9.28
CA GLU A 554 5.66 -8.67 8.72
C GLU A 554 5.41 -8.75 7.21
N SER A 555 4.26 -8.24 6.77
CA SER A 555 3.92 -8.17 5.35
C SER A 555 4.87 -7.25 4.58
N MET A 556 5.24 -6.10 5.17
CA MET A 556 6.18 -5.15 4.57
C MET A 556 7.59 -5.73 4.48
N LEU A 557 8.05 -6.44 5.52
CA LEU A 557 9.34 -7.11 5.54
C LEU A 557 9.44 -8.16 4.44
N LEU A 558 8.45 -9.05 4.34
CA LEU A 558 8.43 -10.09 3.32
C LEU A 558 8.37 -9.51 1.90
N ASN A 559 7.56 -8.47 1.70
CA ASN A 559 7.47 -7.77 0.41
C ASN A 559 8.76 -7.03 0.07
N GLY A 560 9.38 -6.36 1.05
CA GLY A 560 10.64 -5.64 0.90
C GLY A 560 11.79 -6.58 0.54
N VAL A 561 11.94 -7.68 1.27
CA VAL A 561 12.94 -8.72 0.98
C VAL A 561 12.72 -9.32 -0.42
N ARG A 562 11.48 -9.64 -0.79
CA ARG A 562 11.17 -10.14 -2.15
C ARG A 562 11.56 -9.13 -3.24
N SER A 563 11.21 -7.86 -3.07
CA SER A 563 11.57 -6.81 -4.02
C SER A 563 13.08 -6.65 -4.15
N LEU A 564 13.83 -6.73 -3.04
CA LEU A 564 15.29 -6.68 -3.06
C LEU A 564 15.90 -7.93 -3.73
N ILE A 565 15.34 -9.11 -3.51
CA ILE A 565 15.75 -10.35 -4.21
C ILE A 565 15.58 -10.19 -5.72
N GLU A 566 14.45 -9.68 -6.18
CA GLU A 566 14.16 -9.46 -7.60
C GLU A 566 15.13 -8.44 -8.21
N ARG A 567 15.40 -7.35 -7.49
CA ARG A 567 16.36 -6.31 -7.89
C ARG A 567 17.78 -6.85 -8.01
N LEU A 568 18.27 -7.56 -7.01
CA LEU A 568 19.61 -8.18 -7.05
C LEU A 568 19.73 -9.21 -8.18
N ARG A 569 18.67 -9.97 -8.48
CA ARG A 569 18.65 -10.91 -9.62
C ARG A 569 18.60 -10.19 -10.98
N ALA A 570 17.98 -9.01 -11.05
CA ALA A 570 17.99 -8.19 -12.26
C ALA A 570 19.38 -7.58 -12.49
N ASN A 571 20.00 -7.03 -11.43
CA ASN A 571 21.35 -6.47 -11.47
C ASN A 571 22.39 -7.55 -11.84
N GLY A 572 22.30 -8.73 -11.24
CA GLY A 572 23.19 -9.86 -11.60
C GLY A 572 23.04 -10.31 -13.06
N ARG A 573 21.83 -10.26 -13.64
CA ARG A 573 21.62 -10.56 -15.07
C ARG A 573 22.24 -9.48 -15.96
N ASN A 574 22.13 -8.22 -15.58
CA ASN A 574 22.74 -7.11 -16.31
C ASN A 574 24.27 -7.13 -16.23
N ALA A 575 24.84 -7.52 -15.09
CA ALA A 575 26.29 -7.71 -14.95
C ALA A 575 26.81 -8.83 -15.86
N VAL A 576 26.08 -9.96 -15.96
CA VAL A 576 26.42 -11.04 -16.91
C VAL A 576 26.30 -10.58 -18.36
N LEU A 577 25.28 -9.78 -18.71
CA LEU A 577 25.16 -9.19 -20.05
C LEU A 577 26.26 -8.16 -20.33
N GLY A 578 26.71 -7.43 -19.30
CA GLY A 578 27.88 -6.55 -19.35
C GLY A 578 29.16 -7.33 -19.64
N GLU A 579 29.41 -8.42 -18.91
CA GLU A 579 30.56 -9.30 -19.17
C GLU A 579 30.52 -9.91 -20.59
N VAL A 580 29.33 -10.33 -21.08
CA VAL A 580 29.16 -10.81 -22.45
C VAL A 580 29.37 -9.69 -23.47
N ARG A 581 28.93 -8.47 -23.16
CA ARG A 581 29.15 -7.29 -24.01
C ARG A 581 30.63 -6.93 -24.06
N ASP A 582 31.34 -6.92 -22.94
CA ASP A 582 32.79 -6.64 -22.88
C ASP A 582 33.58 -7.73 -23.62
N GLN A 583 33.14 -9.00 -23.53
CA GLN A 583 33.68 -10.09 -24.35
C GLN A 583 33.37 -9.88 -25.84
N LEU A 584 32.16 -9.45 -26.20
CA LEU A 584 31.81 -9.11 -27.58
C LEU A 584 32.58 -7.88 -28.08
N GLU A 585 32.88 -6.92 -27.22
CA GLU A 585 33.68 -5.72 -27.51
C GLU A 585 35.16 -6.11 -27.73
N THR A 586 35.65 -7.07 -26.94
CA THR A 586 36.96 -7.72 -27.14
C THR A 586 36.99 -8.52 -28.45
N ILE A 587 35.92 -9.24 -28.78
CA ILE A 587 35.80 -9.98 -30.04
C ILE A 587 35.68 -9.02 -31.22
N THR A 588 34.98 -7.89 -31.09
CA THR A 588 34.87 -6.90 -32.17
C THR A 588 36.16 -6.12 -32.36
N THR A 589 36.93 -5.85 -31.30
CA THR A 589 38.31 -5.33 -31.45
C THR A 589 39.23 -6.37 -32.09
N GLN A 590 39.09 -7.66 -31.76
CA GLN A 590 39.79 -8.74 -32.47
C GLN A 590 39.34 -8.86 -33.94
N GLN A 591 38.06 -8.64 -34.24
CA GLN A 591 37.53 -8.62 -35.61
C GLN A 591 37.97 -7.38 -36.39
N ALA A 592 38.10 -6.21 -35.75
CA ALA A 592 38.69 -5.02 -36.37
C ALA A 592 40.18 -5.28 -36.70
N MET A 593 40.90 -5.95 -35.81
CA MET A 593 42.28 -6.37 -36.04
C MET A 593 42.40 -7.41 -37.17
N LEU A 594 41.38 -8.29 -37.32
CA LEU A 594 41.26 -9.22 -38.43
C LEU A 594 40.85 -8.53 -39.74
N ALA A 595 39.98 -7.53 -39.68
CA ALA A 595 39.56 -6.72 -40.82
C ALA A 595 40.73 -5.88 -41.36
N ASP A 596 41.54 -5.26 -40.49
CA ASP A 596 42.79 -4.60 -40.86
C ASP A 596 43.79 -5.58 -41.51
N ARG A 597 43.81 -6.83 -41.02
CA ARG A 597 44.59 -7.92 -41.64
C ARG A 597 44.03 -8.33 -43.00
N ILE A 598 42.71 -8.33 -43.17
CA ILE A 598 42.05 -8.63 -44.44
C ILE A 598 42.28 -7.50 -45.43
N ASP A 599 42.23 -6.23 -45.01
CA ASP A 599 42.58 -5.07 -45.85
C ASP A 599 44.06 -5.08 -46.23
N ALA A 600 44.96 -5.53 -45.33
CA ALA A 600 46.36 -5.79 -45.66
C ALA A 600 46.53 -6.95 -46.66
N VAL A 601 45.68 -7.97 -46.60
CA VAL A 601 45.63 -9.07 -47.57
C VAL A 601 45.02 -8.62 -48.89
N ASP A 602 44.01 -7.76 -48.89
CA ASP A 602 43.38 -7.20 -50.10
C ASP A 602 44.34 -6.24 -50.83
N HIS A 603 45.15 -5.49 -50.07
CA HIS A 603 46.30 -4.77 -50.62
C HIS A 603 47.38 -5.69 -51.23
N ALA A 604 47.57 -6.90 -50.68
CA ALA A 604 48.49 -7.90 -51.22
C ALA A 604 47.93 -8.62 -52.46
N VAL A 605 46.60 -8.81 -52.54
CA VAL A 605 45.89 -9.42 -53.67
C VAL A 605 45.93 -8.52 -54.91
N ASN A 606 45.92 -7.20 -54.73
CA ASN A 606 45.98 -6.23 -55.84
C ASN A 606 47.39 -6.04 -56.45
N HIS A 607 48.42 -6.70 -55.92
CA HIS A 607 49.78 -6.74 -56.48
C HIS A 607 50.31 -8.18 -56.56
N PRO A 608 50.04 -8.92 -57.65
CA PRO A 608 50.38 -10.33 -57.74
C PRO A 608 51.86 -10.49 -58.07
N ARG A 609 52.71 -10.59 -57.06
CA ARG A 609 53.95 -11.37 -57.16
C ARG A 609 53.65 -12.73 -56.58
N LEU A 610 53.40 -13.69 -57.47
CA LEU A 610 53.27 -15.12 -57.16
C LEU A 610 54.40 -15.60 -56.23
N PRO A 611 54.10 -16.04 -55.00
CA PRO A 611 54.84 -17.07 -54.33
C PRO A 611 54.19 -18.43 -54.66
N ALA A 612 55.03 -19.46 -54.62
CA ALA A 612 54.78 -20.85 -54.93
C ALA A 612 53.47 -21.44 -54.32
N PRO A 613 52.95 -22.55 -54.91
CA PRO A 613 51.80 -23.26 -54.36
C PRO A 613 52.03 -23.62 -52.89
N PRO A 614 51.01 -23.54 -52.03
CA PRO A 614 51.14 -23.98 -50.65
C PRO A 614 51.58 -25.45 -50.62
N PRO A 615 52.42 -25.85 -49.66
CA PRO A 615 52.79 -27.24 -49.49
C PRO A 615 51.52 -28.07 -49.29
N GLY A 616 51.51 -29.27 -49.87
CA GLY A 616 50.48 -30.26 -49.61
C GLY A 616 50.36 -30.60 -48.12
N PRO A 617 49.36 -31.41 -47.74
CA PRO A 617 48.91 -31.63 -46.36
C PRO A 617 49.88 -32.45 -45.47
N ASP A 618 51.19 -32.21 -45.53
CA ASP A 618 52.19 -33.00 -44.83
C ASP A 618 53.18 -32.21 -43.95
N THR A 619 52.96 -30.92 -43.69
CA THR A 619 53.93 -30.09 -42.93
C THR A 619 53.37 -29.21 -41.80
N ALA A 620 52.32 -29.65 -41.10
CA ALA A 620 51.94 -29.02 -39.82
C ALA A 620 51.19 -30.00 -38.89
N ASP A 621 51.93 -30.83 -38.15
CA ASP A 621 52.09 -30.66 -36.69
C ASP A 621 52.82 -31.88 -36.09
N PRO A 622 54.10 -31.76 -35.65
CA PRO A 622 54.85 -32.90 -35.11
C PRO A 622 54.49 -33.28 -33.65
N ARG A 623 53.40 -32.76 -33.09
CA ARG A 623 53.15 -32.74 -31.63
C ARG A 623 52.56 -34.01 -31.01
N VAL A 624 51.90 -34.89 -31.78
CA VAL A 624 51.39 -36.20 -31.32
C VAL A 624 52.06 -37.37 -32.03
N PRO A 625 52.11 -38.60 -31.47
CA PRO A 625 52.77 -39.75 -32.10
C PRO A 625 52.24 -40.08 -33.51
N PRO A 626 53.10 -40.56 -34.43
CA PRO A 626 52.68 -40.96 -35.78
C PRO A 626 51.45 -41.87 -35.89
N PRO A 627 51.26 -42.91 -35.04
CA PRO A 627 50.08 -43.78 -35.15
C PRO A 627 48.77 -43.07 -34.82
N VAL A 628 48.81 -41.97 -34.07
CA VAL A 628 47.63 -41.16 -33.70
C VAL A 628 47.26 -40.18 -34.81
N ARG A 629 48.23 -39.75 -35.63
CA ARG A 629 47.98 -38.81 -36.74
C ARG A 629 47.17 -39.44 -37.86
N ALA A 630 47.37 -40.73 -38.13
CA ALA A 630 46.73 -41.43 -39.24
C ALA A 630 45.19 -41.45 -39.12
N PRO A 631 44.58 -41.79 -37.97
CA PRO A 631 43.13 -41.72 -37.77
C PRO A 631 42.55 -40.30 -37.99
N PHE A 632 43.19 -39.25 -37.45
CA PHE A 632 42.72 -37.88 -37.63
C PHE A 632 42.78 -37.44 -39.10
N ARG A 633 43.87 -37.76 -39.81
CA ARG A 633 44.00 -37.48 -41.25
C ARG A 633 42.93 -38.21 -42.07
N GLN A 634 42.66 -39.47 -41.72
CA GLN A 634 41.63 -40.26 -42.39
C GLN A 634 40.24 -39.66 -42.20
N ALA A 635 39.89 -39.24 -40.97
CA ALA A 635 38.61 -38.59 -40.68
C ALA A 635 38.46 -37.24 -41.38
N GLN A 636 39.50 -36.40 -41.37
CA GLN A 636 39.49 -35.10 -42.07
C GLN A 636 39.39 -35.27 -43.58
N ALA A 637 40.16 -36.17 -44.18
CA ALA A 637 40.11 -36.45 -45.61
C ALA A 637 38.74 -37.02 -46.04
N ALA A 638 38.10 -37.82 -45.20
CA ALA A 638 36.77 -38.34 -45.48
C ALA A 638 35.69 -37.23 -45.46
N LEU A 639 35.78 -36.30 -44.50
CA LEU A 639 34.90 -35.13 -44.42
C LEU A 639 35.13 -34.14 -45.56
N ASP A 640 36.40 -33.87 -45.91
CA ASP A 640 36.75 -32.96 -46.99
C ASP A 640 36.26 -33.49 -48.34
N ARG A 641 36.37 -34.80 -48.60
CA ARG A 641 35.78 -35.42 -49.80
C ARG A 641 34.27 -35.22 -49.88
N LEU A 642 33.53 -35.39 -48.78
CA LEU A 642 32.09 -35.17 -48.78
C LEU A 642 31.70 -33.69 -48.97
N LEU A 643 32.52 -32.78 -48.47
CA LEU A 643 32.33 -31.33 -48.67
C LEU A 643 32.65 -30.91 -50.12
N GLU A 644 33.66 -31.52 -50.74
CA GLU A 644 34.06 -31.28 -52.14
C GLU A 644 33.08 -31.93 -53.14
N ASP A 645 32.62 -33.14 -52.87
CA ASP A 645 31.70 -33.90 -53.73
C ASP A 645 30.26 -33.33 -53.66
N GLY A 646 29.94 -32.58 -52.60
CA GLY A 646 28.68 -31.86 -52.40
C GLY A 646 27.52 -32.80 -52.04
N VAL A 647 27.10 -32.78 -50.77
CA VAL A 647 25.93 -33.55 -50.34
C VAL A 647 24.63 -32.82 -50.74
N GLY A 648 23.96 -33.34 -51.78
CA GLY A 648 22.63 -32.90 -52.23
C GLY A 648 22.60 -32.34 -53.67
N PRO A 649 21.41 -32.21 -54.28
CA PRO A 649 21.29 -31.71 -55.64
C PRO A 649 21.79 -30.25 -55.74
N ARG A 650 22.67 -29.98 -56.71
CA ARG A 650 23.19 -28.62 -56.97
C ARG A 650 22.03 -27.62 -57.14
N PRO A 651 22.09 -26.43 -56.53
CA PRO A 651 21.00 -25.46 -56.55
C PRO A 651 20.65 -25.10 -58.01
N ARG A 652 19.40 -25.37 -58.41
CA ARG A 652 18.87 -24.96 -59.72
C ARG A 652 18.22 -23.59 -59.60
N LEU A 653 18.63 -22.65 -60.45
CA LEU A 653 17.97 -21.35 -60.58
C LEU A 653 16.67 -21.54 -61.37
N GLY A 654 15.52 -21.17 -60.79
CA GLY A 654 14.21 -21.31 -61.44
C GLY A 654 14.01 -20.39 -62.67
N PRO A 655 13.03 -20.69 -63.56
CA PRO A 655 12.75 -19.86 -64.73
C PRO A 655 12.16 -18.49 -64.36
N ALA A 656 12.49 -17.46 -65.15
CA ALA A 656 12.04 -16.09 -64.94
C ALA A 656 10.52 -15.95 -65.17
N ALA A 657 9.81 -15.28 -64.25
CA ALA A 657 8.41 -14.94 -64.43
C ALA A 657 8.25 -13.90 -65.57
N PRO A 658 7.22 -14.02 -66.43
CA PRO A 658 6.95 -13.01 -67.46
C PRO A 658 6.49 -11.70 -66.81
N GLY A 659 7.27 -10.63 -66.99
CA GLY A 659 6.98 -9.31 -66.44
C GLY A 659 5.93 -8.57 -67.26
N ILE A 660 5.03 -7.87 -66.56
CA ILE A 660 4.16 -6.83 -67.13
C ILE A 660 5.05 -5.64 -67.53
N GLU A 661 4.86 -5.14 -68.76
CA GLU A 661 5.66 -4.07 -69.35
C GLU A 661 5.60 -2.76 -68.53
N GLY A 662 6.77 -2.21 -68.22
CA GLY A 662 6.93 -0.84 -67.74
C GLY A 662 7.57 -0.71 -66.36
N ALA A 663 8.90 -0.54 -66.37
CA ALA A 663 9.77 -0.01 -65.29
C ALA A 663 10.25 -0.95 -64.16
N ARG A 664 11.53 -1.38 -64.27
CA ARG A 664 12.63 -1.41 -63.26
C ARG A 664 13.58 -2.63 -63.45
N PRO A 665 14.87 -2.54 -63.05
CA PRO A 665 15.89 -3.54 -63.40
C PRO A 665 15.70 -4.87 -62.67
N ALA A 666 16.19 -5.94 -63.30
CA ALA A 666 16.00 -7.34 -62.90
C ALA A 666 16.44 -7.61 -61.44
N LEU A 667 15.50 -8.03 -60.61
CA LEU A 667 15.76 -8.54 -59.26
C LEU A 667 16.56 -9.86 -59.33
N PRO A 668 17.48 -10.11 -58.38
CA PRO A 668 18.30 -11.33 -58.36
C PRO A 668 17.44 -12.59 -58.17
N ARG A 669 17.73 -13.61 -58.99
CA ARG A 669 17.02 -14.89 -59.04
C ARG A 669 17.18 -15.65 -57.73
N ARG A 670 16.07 -16.03 -57.09
CA ARG A 670 16.08 -16.82 -55.84
C ARG A 670 16.63 -18.23 -56.12
N ALA A 671 17.76 -18.57 -55.50
CA ALA A 671 18.20 -19.94 -55.38
C ALA A 671 17.31 -20.64 -54.34
N THR A 672 16.61 -21.70 -54.75
CA THR A 672 15.89 -22.57 -53.82
C THR A 672 16.82 -23.70 -53.43
N THR A 673 17.45 -23.60 -52.26
CA THR A 673 18.24 -24.69 -51.67
C THR A 673 17.30 -25.53 -50.81
N GLU A 674 17.30 -26.85 -51.00
CA GLU A 674 16.52 -27.75 -50.14
C GLU A 674 17.07 -27.70 -48.71
N GLN A 675 16.16 -27.58 -47.74
CA GLN A 675 16.49 -27.43 -46.32
C GLN A 675 17.31 -28.62 -45.79
N THR A 676 17.10 -29.81 -46.32
CA THR A 676 17.84 -31.03 -46.03
C THR A 676 19.31 -30.94 -46.47
N ALA A 677 19.60 -30.33 -47.63
CA ALA A 677 20.96 -30.13 -48.11
C ALA A 677 21.73 -29.11 -47.25
N LEU A 678 21.06 -28.05 -46.78
CA LEU A 678 21.65 -27.08 -45.85
C LEU A 678 21.93 -27.72 -44.48
N GLN A 679 21.04 -28.58 -43.99
CA GLN A 679 21.23 -29.30 -42.74
C GLN A 679 22.39 -30.31 -42.83
N ALA A 680 22.50 -31.07 -43.93
CA ALA A 680 23.60 -32.00 -44.17
C ALA A 680 24.96 -31.28 -44.25
N MET A 681 25.01 -30.15 -44.96
CA MET A 681 26.22 -29.32 -45.05
C MET A 681 26.61 -28.73 -43.70
N GLY A 682 25.63 -28.26 -42.92
CA GLY A 682 25.85 -27.79 -41.56
C GLY A 682 26.39 -28.89 -40.64
N ALA A 683 25.85 -30.11 -40.73
CA ALA A 683 26.31 -31.26 -39.97
C ALA A 683 27.76 -31.65 -40.33
N LEU A 684 28.13 -31.64 -41.61
CA LEU A 684 29.49 -31.95 -42.07
C LEU A 684 30.52 -30.89 -41.63
N LEU A 685 30.17 -29.60 -41.71
CA LEU A 685 31.04 -28.53 -41.23
C LEU A 685 31.24 -28.58 -39.72
N TYR A 686 30.18 -28.92 -38.98
CA TYR A 686 30.25 -29.09 -37.54
C TYR A 686 31.06 -30.34 -37.15
N ALA A 687 30.88 -31.47 -37.84
CA ALA A 687 31.69 -32.67 -37.66
C ALA A 687 33.19 -32.40 -37.90
N ARG A 688 33.53 -31.63 -38.94
CA ARG A 688 34.92 -31.21 -39.20
C ARG A 688 35.50 -30.40 -38.05
N ARG A 689 34.72 -29.47 -37.50
CA ARG A 689 35.15 -28.65 -36.36
C ARG A 689 35.30 -29.48 -35.09
N LEU A 690 34.44 -30.47 -34.87
CA LEU A 690 34.56 -31.42 -33.75
C LEU A 690 35.82 -32.28 -33.86
N VAL A 691 36.15 -32.79 -35.04
CA VAL A 691 37.38 -33.58 -35.26
C VAL A 691 38.62 -32.74 -34.98
N GLU A 692 38.61 -31.46 -35.37
CA GLU A 692 39.73 -30.55 -35.10
C GLU A 692 39.85 -30.21 -33.61
N ALA A 693 38.74 -29.90 -32.93
CA ALA A 693 38.74 -29.65 -31.48
C ALA A 693 39.18 -30.89 -30.70
N PHE A 694 38.80 -32.09 -31.14
CA PHE A 694 39.25 -33.35 -30.55
C PHE A 694 40.76 -33.56 -30.75
N ARG A 695 41.27 -33.27 -31.96
CA ARG A 695 42.71 -33.31 -32.26
C ARG A 695 43.50 -32.36 -31.37
N GLU A 696 43.02 -31.13 -31.17
CA GLU A 696 43.65 -30.14 -30.29
C GLU A 696 43.62 -30.59 -28.83
N ALA A 697 42.49 -31.11 -28.34
CA ALA A 697 42.36 -31.61 -26.96
C ALA A 697 43.30 -32.80 -26.69
N VAL A 698 43.40 -33.73 -27.63
CA VAL A 698 44.33 -34.87 -27.56
C VAL A 698 45.79 -34.41 -27.62
N THR A 699 46.09 -33.42 -28.46
CA THR A 699 47.44 -32.83 -28.54
C THR A 699 47.80 -32.13 -27.23
N HIS A 700 46.88 -31.37 -26.65
CA HIS A 700 47.09 -30.71 -25.37
C HIS A 700 47.29 -31.71 -24.21
N TRP A 701 46.50 -32.79 -24.18
CA TRP A 701 46.68 -33.88 -23.22
C TRP A 701 48.03 -34.59 -23.41
N TRP A 702 48.50 -34.72 -24.65
CA TRP A 702 49.82 -35.28 -24.91
C TRP A 702 50.95 -34.33 -24.49
N GLU A 703 50.80 -33.02 -24.71
CA GLU A 703 51.83 -32.02 -24.41
C GLU A 703 51.93 -31.63 -22.93
N SER A 704 50.95 -32.00 -22.08
CA SER A 704 50.90 -31.58 -20.67
C SER A 704 51.98 -32.20 -19.76
N GLY A 705 52.95 -32.95 -20.32
CA GLY A 705 54.34 -33.08 -19.87
C GLY A 705 54.64 -33.74 -18.52
N ASP A 706 53.66 -33.96 -17.65
CA ASP A 706 53.86 -34.56 -16.33
C ASP A 706 53.23 -35.95 -16.28
N ALA A 707 54.01 -36.97 -15.95
CA ALA A 707 53.53 -38.37 -15.91
C ALA A 707 52.39 -38.57 -14.90
N ASP A 708 52.34 -37.74 -13.85
CA ASP A 708 51.24 -37.71 -12.87
C ASP A 708 50.02 -36.88 -13.34
N ALA A 709 50.18 -36.00 -14.34
CA ALA A 709 49.11 -35.17 -14.92
C ALA A 709 48.46 -35.79 -16.17
N ARG A 710 49.12 -36.74 -16.84
CA ARG A 710 48.52 -37.55 -17.92
C ARG A 710 47.67 -38.68 -17.33
N SER A 711 46.58 -38.30 -16.66
CA SER A 711 45.62 -39.27 -16.14
C SER A 711 44.93 -39.99 -17.31
N GLU A 712 44.92 -41.33 -17.28
CA GLU A 712 44.12 -42.17 -18.20
C GLU A 712 42.64 -41.75 -18.14
N GLN A 713 42.17 -41.30 -16.98
CA GLN A 713 40.81 -40.83 -16.79
C GLN A 713 40.50 -39.52 -17.54
N ASP A 714 41.50 -38.65 -17.72
CA ASP A 714 41.32 -37.39 -18.46
C ASP A 714 41.26 -37.65 -19.96
N LEU A 715 42.13 -38.51 -20.49
CA LEU A 715 42.03 -38.94 -21.90
C LEU A 715 40.70 -39.67 -22.15
N PHE A 716 40.22 -40.48 -21.19
CA PHE A 716 38.96 -41.20 -21.32
C PHE A 716 37.80 -40.21 -21.42
N THR A 717 37.87 -39.15 -20.61
CA THR A 717 36.89 -38.06 -20.62
C THR A 717 36.91 -37.30 -21.96
N VAL A 718 38.09 -37.01 -22.52
CA VAL A 718 38.23 -36.34 -23.83
C VAL A 718 37.66 -37.22 -24.95
N CYS A 719 38.00 -38.51 -24.99
CA CYS A 719 37.46 -39.46 -25.97
C CYS A 719 35.94 -39.63 -25.84
N ARG A 720 35.44 -39.81 -24.60
CA ARG A 720 34.00 -40.00 -24.35
C ARG A 720 33.17 -38.76 -24.69
N SER A 721 33.71 -37.57 -24.44
CA SER A 721 33.06 -36.31 -24.80
C SER A 721 32.94 -36.14 -26.32
N PHE A 722 33.95 -36.58 -27.08
CA PHE A 722 33.89 -36.58 -28.54
C PHE A 722 32.85 -37.57 -29.05
N GLU A 723 32.83 -38.81 -28.55
CA GLU A 723 31.83 -39.83 -28.93
C GLU A 723 30.39 -39.33 -28.72
N ILE A 724 30.09 -38.80 -27.53
CA ILE A 724 28.77 -38.24 -27.22
C ILE A 724 28.43 -37.08 -28.19
N SER A 725 29.40 -36.26 -28.54
CA SER A 725 29.19 -35.14 -29.47
C SER A 725 28.92 -35.61 -30.90
N VAL A 726 29.51 -36.73 -31.32
CA VAL A 726 29.27 -37.35 -32.63
C VAL A 726 27.93 -38.09 -32.65
N GLU A 727 27.53 -38.77 -31.57
CA GLU A 727 26.24 -39.49 -31.46
C GLU A 727 25.01 -38.58 -31.64
N VAL A 728 25.13 -37.30 -31.26
CA VAL A 728 24.04 -36.32 -31.34
C VAL A 728 23.96 -35.65 -32.73
N LEU A 729 24.92 -35.91 -33.64
CA LEU A 729 24.89 -35.34 -34.97
C LEU A 729 23.73 -35.90 -35.81
N PRO A 730 23.01 -35.05 -36.57
CA PRO A 730 22.02 -35.53 -37.52
C PRO A 730 22.68 -36.48 -38.52
N ARG A 731 22.09 -37.67 -38.71
CA ARG A 731 22.58 -38.63 -39.71
C ARG A 731 22.53 -38.00 -41.09
N VAL A 732 23.66 -38.04 -41.78
CA VAL A 732 23.80 -37.54 -43.14
C VAL A 732 23.33 -38.64 -44.09
N ASP A 733 22.02 -38.69 -44.35
CA ASP A 733 21.46 -39.58 -45.37
C ASP A 733 21.85 -39.04 -46.76
N ALA A 734 22.97 -39.51 -47.31
CA ALA A 734 23.26 -39.32 -48.72
C ALA A 734 22.23 -40.17 -49.50
N GLY A 735 21.22 -39.50 -50.07
CA GLY A 735 20.05 -40.11 -50.69
C GLY A 735 20.34 -41.34 -51.55
N GLU A 736 19.42 -42.32 -51.49
CA GLU A 736 19.48 -43.64 -52.11
C GLU A 736 20.12 -43.62 -53.51
N SER A 737 21.42 -43.91 -53.56
CA SER A 737 22.11 -44.30 -54.78
C SER A 737 21.94 -45.82 -54.90
N GLY A 738 21.52 -46.28 -56.08
CA GLY A 738 20.99 -47.63 -56.30
C GLY A 738 21.85 -48.81 -55.81
N PRO A 739 21.25 -50.02 -55.74
CA PRO A 739 21.82 -51.17 -55.05
C PRO A 739 23.07 -51.68 -55.79
N GLY A 740 24.25 -51.35 -55.26
CA GLY A 740 25.52 -51.87 -55.78
C GLY A 740 26.78 -51.07 -55.43
N ALA A 741 26.66 -49.83 -54.93
CA ALA A 741 27.80 -49.04 -54.47
C ALA A 741 27.58 -48.61 -53.01
N GLY A 742 28.49 -48.97 -52.11
CA GLY A 742 28.44 -48.53 -50.71
C GLY A 742 28.34 -47.00 -50.64
N SER A 743 27.37 -46.48 -49.87
CA SER A 743 27.18 -45.03 -49.76
C SER A 743 28.41 -44.40 -49.10
N PRO A 744 29.04 -43.37 -49.72
CA PRO A 744 30.22 -42.72 -49.14
C PRO A 744 29.92 -42.08 -47.77
N ALA A 745 28.67 -41.74 -47.47
CA ALA A 745 28.26 -41.20 -46.18
C ALA A 745 28.29 -42.23 -45.03
N GLY A 746 27.96 -43.50 -45.31
CA GLY A 746 28.03 -44.57 -44.31
C GLY A 746 29.46 -44.85 -43.84
N GLY A 747 30.43 -44.70 -44.73
CA GLY A 747 31.85 -44.80 -44.38
C GLY A 747 32.36 -43.66 -43.51
N VAL A 748 31.77 -42.46 -43.58
CA VAL A 748 32.19 -41.32 -42.75
C VAL A 748 31.62 -41.42 -41.34
N GLU A 749 30.38 -41.87 -41.18
CA GLU A 749 29.80 -42.12 -39.85
C GLU A 749 30.60 -43.20 -39.10
N GLU A 750 31.00 -44.28 -39.78
CA GLU A 750 31.85 -45.34 -39.21
C GLU A 750 33.25 -44.83 -38.85
N VAL A 751 33.86 -44.00 -39.71
CA VAL A 751 35.17 -43.38 -39.43
C VAL A 751 35.10 -42.41 -38.25
N LEU A 752 34.02 -41.64 -38.09
CA LEU A 752 33.87 -40.69 -36.98
C LEU A 752 33.54 -41.38 -35.65
N THR A 753 32.66 -42.38 -35.66
CA THR A 753 32.33 -43.15 -34.45
C THR A 753 33.51 -44.02 -33.98
N GLY A 754 34.31 -44.56 -34.89
CA GLY A 754 35.51 -45.33 -34.56
C GLY A 754 36.76 -44.50 -34.23
N LEU A 755 36.72 -43.17 -34.40
CA LEU A 755 37.91 -42.31 -34.27
C LEU A 755 38.43 -42.26 -32.83
N ALA A 756 37.55 -42.07 -31.84
CA ALA A 756 37.93 -41.99 -30.43
C ALA A 756 38.57 -43.30 -29.94
N ASP A 757 37.96 -44.44 -30.26
CA ASP A 757 38.48 -45.77 -29.91
C ASP A 757 39.84 -46.08 -30.54
N THR A 758 40.05 -45.62 -31.78
CA THR A 758 41.30 -45.85 -32.51
C THR A 758 42.41 -44.96 -31.96
N VAL A 759 42.11 -43.70 -31.65
CA VAL A 759 43.04 -42.74 -31.02
C VAL A 759 43.39 -43.18 -29.59
N TRP A 760 42.41 -43.64 -28.83
CA TRP A 760 42.60 -44.17 -27.48
C TRP A 760 43.55 -45.36 -27.45
N ARG A 761 43.34 -46.35 -28.32
CA ARG A 761 44.21 -47.53 -28.43
C ARG A 761 45.63 -47.16 -28.87
N ALA A 762 45.76 -46.31 -29.89
CA ALA A 762 47.05 -45.88 -30.40
C ALA A 762 47.88 -45.11 -29.34
N LEU A 763 47.24 -44.24 -28.55
CA LEU A 763 47.91 -43.52 -27.46
C LEU A 763 48.29 -44.44 -26.31
N ARG A 764 47.44 -45.41 -25.95
CA ARG A 764 47.73 -46.36 -24.88
C ARG A 764 48.89 -47.29 -25.21
N GLU A 765 48.97 -47.75 -26.47
CA GLU A 765 50.08 -48.58 -26.96
C GLU A 765 51.40 -47.80 -26.97
N GLU A 766 51.40 -46.54 -27.40
CA GLU A 766 52.58 -45.66 -27.37
C GLU A 766 53.06 -45.34 -25.94
N VAL A 767 52.15 -45.03 -25.02
CA VAL A 767 52.49 -44.80 -23.59
C VAL A 767 53.04 -46.07 -22.93
N SER A 768 52.61 -47.27 -23.38
CA SER A 768 53.09 -48.55 -22.85
C SER A 768 54.42 -49.01 -23.45
N ALA A 769 54.77 -48.56 -24.66
CA ALA A 769 55.97 -48.99 -25.39
C ALA A 769 57.23 -48.18 -25.05
N ASP A 770 57.09 -46.92 -24.61
CA ASP A 770 58.21 -46.06 -24.20
C ASP A 770 57.89 -45.30 -22.88
N PRO A 771 58.19 -45.88 -21.70
CA PRO A 771 57.92 -45.23 -20.42
C PRO A 771 58.78 -43.98 -20.16
N ASP A 772 59.85 -43.75 -20.94
CA ASP A 772 60.67 -42.53 -20.85
C ASP A 772 60.16 -41.40 -21.77
N ALA A 773 59.25 -41.67 -22.71
CA ALA A 773 58.50 -40.64 -23.43
C ALA A 773 57.41 -39.97 -22.57
N ALA A 774 57.09 -40.52 -21.40
CA ALA A 774 56.23 -39.89 -20.41
C ALA A 774 56.95 -38.82 -19.54
N ARG A 775 58.28 -38.74 -19.61
CA ARG A 775 59.11 -37.78 -18.84
C ARG A 775 59.78 -36.68 -19.67
N ARG A 776 59.58 -36.68 -20.99
CA ARG A 776 59.95 -35.58 -21.90
C ARG A 776 58.69 -34.88 -22.37
#